data_AF-A0A2N0EWY8-F1
#
_entry.id   AF-A0A2N0EWY8-F1
#
_cell.length_a   1.000
_cell.length_b   1.000
_cell.length_c   1.000
_cell.angle_alpha   90.00
_cell.angle_beta   90.00
_cell.angle_gamma   90.00
#
_symmetry.space_group_name_H-M   'P 1'
#
loop_
_entity.id
_entity.type
_entity.pdbx_description
1 polymer ?
#
loop_
_entity_poly.entity_id
_entity_poly.type
_entity_poly.pdbx_seq_one_letter_code
_entity_poly.pdbx_strand_id
1 'polypeptide(L)'
;MTKFTSEFLLIFNVIIMKLSILLFIGIISFAYSSEAQILKKIKEIKDDVAAVTIDKLSKDPITTSFSDVDKTRYLDDSFGNDVSYSSFFEQPFKEETGFLLQPGFYEGNFQSFCIKVGTVMPGRGNGRFYAPLRGPKADILETIINAYEKDSQITQREVQILLWAIIAKTDFYKMKGEAKILALKLLSEEQIARLSKGALSELTRNQLKRLAYKSKTTRDILLAENTLRGKYYKGYSSYKDFEDIAMVAGVEPVIQGFDKGRWTKHPDGFFIRYYTASYHGTKTQIYIPDELGVQNFNPRNAVAVPAGYGQRLLQTSLPTISGGPNTGGNSGGNSGIDDEPNDDAEDTSETSADTSNETVVLNSNTDPDPFCTPIIDSRADETIKTQMIMQNIPGVAVAVFQNGQMVHLQSYGYIDIFEKAPFTTATIVNWASISKSVTGVAAAQLQQNNANFKLEDRVTKYVDNWKNVRYMDTSDSKGGVDGRPELITIKQILNNSSGIQHYRKGRAETNYTTLNGKVIEFIENKGNYSSEIGVFDATKAVSVFNESVLDFKPGDNYLYSTYGFVLAGAVVEKVSPNGYVGWVMDKIADKAGLRSLRVRDPARPGHVMRKDGIMSVTGSGPAEYTLPAGGWESNICDLAKYASGLSNGKFFESNKDILWSNSVAMNTRSGMYSYGLNFTGTGENLTVWHGGHGGNARSYMQFFPSDDTGIAILAPAVYSNLPRMAQFIFQAMDIRPTMYNSLVHTPLDNCGRDRASDKDRFYGIWRKTNDDVIIRTGLKGETFFEEVTRLEESDYHCVKLVSFLNNGIQYWDGVFKKGVPKTKIVKNLDTAEFLNTYTLLINNGYSLTDVEGYSNENNLKNWAGIFQRNQRNQKVRMGINRQSFTIANTQNVNNGLNLIDIEVSTETNGTTNLITGVWAEGEETLFEMDMNQPSFRQLVRDRRNLGYRVLDVEYYWTNNNQDLKIAAIWGKSNQDDLVTGDGIGLLMFCDFMSQHETNSSRGYELINWNRMTD
;
A
#
# COMPACT_ATOMS: atom_id res chain seq x y z
N MET A 1 18.59 75.05 6.68
CA MET A 1 19.07 74.14 5.62
C MET A 1 18.79 72.65 5.89
N THR A 2 18.36 72.25 7.09
CA THR A 2 18.09 70.83 7.42
C THR A 2 16.64 70.37 7.20
N LYS A 3 15.72 71.26 6.82
CA LYS A 3 14.33 70.91 6.46
C LYS A 3 14.08 70.71 4.95
N PHE A 4 15.05 71.04 4.11
CA PHE A 4 14.94 70.91 2.64
C PHE A 4 15.55 69.60 2.10
N THR A 5 16.25 68.83 2.93
CA THR A 5 16.94 67.60 2.52
C THR A 5 16.15 66.32 2.79
N SER A 6 15.20 66.30 3.73
CA SER A 6 14.41 65.08 4.03
C SER A 6 13.22 64.88 3.08
N GLU A 7 12.55 65.95 2.65
CA GLU A 7 11.45 65.85 1.67
C GLU A 7 11.95 65.50 0.27
N PHE A 8 13.15 65.98 -0.10
CA PHE A 8 13.76 65.63 -1.40
C PHE A 8 14.17 64.16 -1.46
N LEU A 9 14.68 63.58 -0.37
CA LEU A 9 15.05 62.15 -0.30
C LEU A 9 13.81 61.22 -0.33
N LEU A 10 12.70 61.63 0.26
CA LEU A 10 11.46 60.84 0.25
C LEU A 10 10.82 60.84 -1.15
N ILE A 11 10.81 61.99 -1.82
CA ILE A 11 10.28 62.13 -3.19
C ILE A 11 11.20 61.39 -4.20
N PHE A 12 12.52 61.46 -4.03
CA PHE A 12 13.48 60.78 -4.91
C PHE A 12 13.39 59.25 -4.79
N ASN A 13 13.20 58.70 -3.58
CA ASN A 13 13.01 57.26 -3.36
C ASN A 13 11.67 56.75 -3.91
N VAL A 14 10.59 57.55 -3.82
CA VAL A 14 9.29 57.19 -4.41
C VAL A 14 9.33 57.24 -5.93
N ILE A 15 10.10 58.16 -6.52
CA ILE A 15 10.31 58.24 -7.97
C ILE A 15 11.16 57.06 -8.46
N ILE A 16 12.25 56.70 -7.78
CA ILE A 16 13.05 55.52 -8.12
C ILE A 16 12.23 54.23 -7.98
N MET A 17 11.41 54.10 -6.94
CA MET A 17 10.55 52.92 -6.76
C MET A 17 9.46 52.83 -7.85
N LYS A 18 8.88 53.96 -8.27
CA LYS A 18 7.93 54.01 -9.39
C LYS A 18 8.59 53.75 -10.75
N LEU A 19 9.82 54.24 -10.97
CA LEU A 19 10.60 53.94 -12.18
C LEU A 19 11.02 52.46 -12.24
N SER A 20 11.39 51.86 -11.11
CA SER A 20 11.68 50.43 -11.01
C SER A 20 10.45 49.57 -11.29
N ILE A 21 9.27 49.96 -10.79
CA ILE A 21 8.00 49.26 -11.08
C ILE A 21 7.58 49.47 -12.54
N LEU A 22 7.77 50.65 -13.13
CA LEU A 22 7.49 50.90 -14.55
C LEU A 22 8.49 50.20 -15.48
N LEU A 23 9.77 50.07 -15.11
CA LEU A 23 10.72 49.23 -15.83
C LEU A 23 10.36 47.74 -15.71
N PHE A 24 9.92 47.28 -14.53
CA PHE A 24 9.49 45.90 -14.32
C PHE A 24 8.21 45.57 -15.11
N ILE A 25 7.23 46.49 -15.13
CA ILE A 25 6.01 46.38 -15.95
C ILE A 25 6.34 46.51 -17.45
N GLY A 26 7.31 47.34 -17.83
CA GLY A 26 7.79 47.48 -19.21
C GLY A 26 8.51 46.24 -19.74
N ILE A 27 9.34 45.60 -18.91
CA ILE A 27 10.02 44.33 -19.24
C ILE A 27 9.02 43.18 -19.32
N ILE A 28 8.01 43.15 -18.44
CA ILE A 28 6.89 42.20 -18.53
C ILE A 28 6.05 42.46 -19.79
N SER A 29 5.79 43.72 -20.15
CA SER A 29 4.98 44.07 -21.33
C SER A 29 5.69 43.82 -22.68
N PHE A 30 7.03 43.90 -22.72
CA PHE A 30 7.81 43.50 -23.90
C PHE A 30 7.95 41.97 -24.02
N ALA A 31 7.94 41.22 -22.92
CA ALA A 31 7.90 39.76 -22.94
C ALA A 31 6.52 39.21 -23.38
N TYR A 32 5.42 39.86 -23.00
CA TYR A 32 4.07 39.48 -23.45
C TYR A 32 3.81 39.82 -24.93
N SER A 33 4.45 40.86 -25.48
CA SER A 33 4.23 41.26 -26.88
C SER A 33 4.99 40.39 -27.89
N SER A 34 6.16 39.85 -27.51
CA SER A 34 6.91 38.88 -28.33
C SER A 34 6.25 37.50 -28.32
N GLU A 35 5.77 37.02 -27.16
CA GLU A 35 5.03 35.76 -27.04
C GLU A 35 3.73 35.80 -27.86
N ALA A 36 2.98 36.91 -27.81
CA ALA A 36 1.75 37.09 -28.58
C ALA A 36 1.99 37.14 -30.11
N GLN A 37 3.10 37.71 -30.58
CA GLN A 37 3.46 37.73 -32.01
C GLN A 37 3.91 36.36 -32.52
N ILE A 38 4.72 35.62 -31.74
CA ILE A 38 5.16 34.26 -32.05
C ILE A 38 3.96 33.31 -32.06
N LEU A 39 3.08 33.39 -31.06
CA LEU A 39 1.84 32.61 -30.99
C LEU A 39 0.90 32.91 -32.15
N LYS A 40 0.89 34.14 -32.68
CA LYS A 40 0.06 34.53 -33.83
C LYS A 40 0.57 33.92 -35.15
N LYS A 41 1.88 34.00 -35.43
CA LYS A 41 2.50 33.37 -36.61
C LYS A 41 2.38 31.84 -36.60
N ILE A 42 2.58 31.22 -35.44
CA ILE A 42 2.43 29.76 -35.25
C ILE A 42 0.97 29.31 -35.48
N LYS A 43 -0.01 30.15 -35.14
CA LYS A 43 -1.44 29.86 -35.33
C LYS A 43 -1.85 29.83 -36.81
N GLU A 44 -1.18 30.59 -37.67
CA GLU A 44 -1.44 30.64 -39.12
C GLU A 44 -0.96 29.35 -39.86
N ILE A 45 -0.05 28.56 -39.26
CA ILE A 45 0.43 27.27 -39.79
C ILE A 45 -0.54 26.10 -39.46
N LYS A 46 -1.51 26.33 -38.57
CA LYS A 46 -2.39 25.30 -37.97
C LYS A 46 -3.61 24.93 -38.82
N ASP A 47 -4.06 25.81 -39.70
CA ASP A 47 -5.37 25.71 -40.35
C ASP A 47 -5.37 24.75 -41.55
N ASP A 48 -5.10 23.46 -41.28
CA ASP A 48 -5.35 22.39 -42.25
C ASP A 48 -5.33 20.97 -41.63
N VAL A 49 -6.18 20.62 -40.65
CA VAL A 49 -6.34 19.20 -40.25
C VAL A 49 -7.73 18.84 -39.68
N ALA A 50 -8.35 17.85 -40.35
CA ALA A 50 -9.56 17.10 -39.99
C ALA A 50 -9.39 16.09 -38.82
N ALA A 51 -10.51 15.56 -38.34
CA ALA A 51 -10.63 14.59 -37.25
C ALA A 51 -9.61 13.42 -37.30
N VAL A 52 -8.98 13.12 -36.16
CA VAL A 52 -7.93 12.10 -36.01
C VAL A 52 -8.50 10.75 -35.54
N THR A 53 -8.07 9.64 -36.17
CA THR A 53 -8.45 8.25 -35.88
C THR A 53 -7.59 7.58 -34.80
N ILE A 54 -8.11 6.52 -34.17
CA ILE A 54 -7.45 5.69 -33.11
C ILE A 54 -6.06 5.16 -33.52
N ASP A 55 -5.79 5.00 -34.81
CA ASP A 55 -4.52 4.48 -35.31
C ASP A 55 -3.35 5.50 -35.21
N LYS A 56 -3.64 6.79 -35.05
CA LYS A 56 -2.62 7.82 -34.76
C LYS A 56 -2.27 7.93 -33.28
N LEU A 57 -3.14 7.45 -32.36
CA LEU A 57 -2.88 7.42 -30.91
C LEU A 57 -1.82 6.40 -30.50
N SER A 58 -1.61 5.36 -31.31
CA SER A 58 -0.71 4.24 -31.02
C SER A 58 0.76 4.52 -31.33
N LYS A 59 1.08 5.61 -32.05
CA LYS A 59 2.45 5.91 -32.47
C LYS A 59 3.18 6.73 -31.41
N ASP A 60 4.24 6.14 -30.84
CA ASP A 60 5.10 6.81 -29.87
C ASP A 60 5.92 7.94 -30.52
N PRO A 61 6.14 9.09 -29.82
CA PRO A 61 7.00 10.18 -30.29
C PRO A 61 8.43 9.73 -30.59
N ILE A 62 8.91 8.75 -29.82
CA ILE A 62 10.20 8.07 -29.95
C ILE A 62 9.94 6.57 -30.06
N THR A 63 10.35 5.98 -31.18
CA THR A 63 10.13 4.57 -31.50
C THR A 63 11.30 3.66 -31.13
N THR A 64 12.45 4.24 -30.78
CA THR A 64 13.65 3.50 -30.34
C THR A 64 13.32 2.45 -29.30
N SER A 65 13.68 1.19 -29.54
CA SER A 65 13.39 0.08 -28.64
C SER A 65 14.40 -1.06 -28.81
N PHE A 66 14.22 -2.13 -28.03
CA PHE A 66 15.06 -3.32 -28.11
C PHE A 66 15.00 -4.05 -29.47
N SER A 67 14.01 -3.77 -30.32
CA SER A 67 13.99 -4.30 -31.69
C SER A 67 15.04 -3.65 -32.58
N ASP A 68 15.53 -2.46 -32.22
CA ASP A 68 16.54 -1.70 -32.97
C ASP A 68 17.98 -2.09 -32.60
N VAL A 69 18.16 -2.98 -31.61
CA VAL A 69 19.45 -3.49 -31.16
C VAL A 69 19.96 -4.56 -32.12
N ASP A 70 21.23 -4.47 -32.52
CA ASP A 70 21.90 -5.55 -33.24
C ASP A 70 22.21 -6.71 -32.27
N LYS A 71 21.62 -7.88 -32.58
CA LYS A 71 21.70 -9.10 -31.75
C LYS A 71 22.60 -10.17 -32.34
N THR A 72 23.33 -9.85 -33.41
CA THR A 72 24.02 -10.85 -34.22
C THR A 72 25.40 -11.22 -33.70
N ARG A 73 25.99 -10.41 -32.80
CA ARG A 73 27.32 -10.64 -32.19
C ARG A 73 27.43 -10.04 -30.78
N TYR A 74 27.95 -10.84 -29.85
CA TYR A 74 28.28 -10.47 -28.48
C TYR A 74 29.74 -10.83 -28.18
N LEU A 75 30.38 -10.09 -27.27
CA LEU A 75 31.62 -10.56 -26.63
C LEU A 75 31.28 -11.24 -25.31
N ASP A 76 32.21 -12.04 -24.80
CA ASP A 76 32.09 -12.65 -23.47
C ASP A 76 31.84 -11.57 -22.41
N ASP A 77 30.99 -11.85 -21.42
CA ASP A 77 30.64 -10.87 -20.38
C ASP A 77 31.86 -10.52 -19.49
N SER A 78 32.86 -11.39 -19.42
CA SER A 78 34.15 -11.14 -18.76
C SER A 78 35.15 -10.31 -19.58
N PHE A 79 34.89 -10.15 -20.88
CA PHE A 79 35.78 -9.41 -21.78
C PHE A 79 35.92 -7.94 -21.34
N GLY A 80 37.16 -7.48 -21.22
CA GLY A 80 37.46 -6.11 -20.79
C GLY A 80 37.24 -5.86 -19.30
N ASN A 81 37.24 -6.88 -18.44
CA ASN A 81 37.20 -6.68 -16.98
C ASN A 81 38.58 -6.34 -16.39
N ASP A 82 39.67 -6.86 -16.97
CA ASP A 82 41.05 -6.66 -16.48
C ASP A 82 41.87 -5.73 -17.39
N VAL A 83 41.21 -4.72 -17.98
CA VAL A 83 41.86 -3.76 -18.89
C VAL A 83 41.73 -2.34 -18.35
N SER A 84 42.71 -1.50 -18.65
CA SER A 84 42.63 -0.07 -18.36
C SER A 84 41.77 0.63 -19.40
N TYR A 85 40.81 1.44 -18.95
CA TYR A 85 39.94 2.23 -19.81
C TYR A 85 40.42 3.67 -19.89
N SER A 86 40.51 4.21 -21.11
CA SER A 86 40.72 5.65 -21.33
C SER A 86 39.41 6.41 -21.11
N SER A 87 39.47 7.61 -20.54
CA SER A 87 38.28 8.44 -20.35
C SER A 87 37.77 8.99 -21.69
N PHE A 88 36.46 8.89 -21.97
CA PHE A 88 35.85 9.58 -23.12
C PHE A 88 36.13 11.08 -23.10
N PHE A 89 36.06 11.68 -21.92
CA PHE A 89 36.15 13.14 -21.74
C PHE A 89 37.57 13.69 -21.94
N GLU A 90 38.56 12.81 -22.12
CA GLU A 90 39.93 13.16 -22.49
C GLU A 90 40.20 12.98 -23.99
N GLN A 91 39.24 12.43 -24.74
CA GLN A 91 39.38 12.20 -26.17
C GLN A 91 38.98 13.45 -26.97
N PRO A 92 39.52 13.64 -28.19
CA PRO A 92 39.10 14.73 -29.06
C PRO A 92 37.58 14.66 -29.33
N PHE A 93 36.88 15.77 -29.10
CA PHE A 93 35.44 15.88 -29.31
C PHE A 93 35.15 16.84 -30.46
N LYS A 94 34.30 16.41 -31.40
CA LYS A 94 33.71 17.27 -32.44
C LYS A 94 32.21 17.37 -32.22
N GLU A 95 31.66 18.56 -32.38
CA GLU A 95 30.25 18.80 -32.10
C GLU A 95 29.33 17.97 -33.00
N GLU A 96 29.69 17.73 -34.27
CA GLU A 96 28.84 17.01 -35.21
C GLU A 96 28.96 15.49 -35.06
N THR A 97 30.16 14.98 -34.77
CA THR A 97 30.47 13.54 -34.82
C THR A 97 30.70 12.89 -33.45
N GLY A 98 30.84 13.68 -32.39
CA GLY A 98 31.11 13.19 -31.03
C GLY A 98 32.59 12.94 -30.76
N PHE A 99 32.89 11.98 -29.88
CA PHE A 99 34.25 11.62 -29.49
C PHE A 99 34.95 10.83 -30.61
N LEU A 100 36.19 11.20 -30.93
CA LEU A 100 37.08 10.44 -31.82
C LEU A 100 37.89 9.44 -30.98
N LEU A 101 37.71 8.16 -31.26
CA LEU A 101 38.28 7.05 -30.51
C LEU A 101 39.25 6.27 -31.40
N GLN A 102 40.49 6.08 -30.95
CA GLN A 102 41.43 5.16 -31.59
C GLN A 102 41.11 3.71 -31.18
N PRO A 103 41.74 2.69 -31.76
CA PRO A 103 41.66 1.34 -31.21
C PRO A 103 42.00 1.29 -29.71
N GLY A 104 41.17 0.62 -28.91
CA GLY A 104 41.32 0.58 -27.44
C GLY A 104 40.00 0.52 -26.66
N PHE A 105 40.12 0.63 -25.33
CA PHE A 105 39.01 0.58 -24.37
C PHE A 105 38.72 1.97 -23.80
N TYR A 106 37.45 2.37 -23.77
CA TYR A 106 37.01 3.69 -23.32
C TYR A 106 35.85 3.61 -22.33
N GLU A 107 35.86 4.44 -21.30
CA GLU A 107 34.76 4.55 -20.34
C GLU A 107 34.39 6.00 -19.97
N GLY A 108 33.14 6.19 -19.56
CA GLY A 108 32.66 7.48 -19.06
C GLY A 108 31.24 7.41 -18.53
N ASN A 109 30.96 8.24 -17.53
CA ASN A 109 29.63 8.41 -16.96
C ASN A 109 28.97 9.64 -17.57
N PHE A 110 28.06 9.42 -18.52
CA PHE A 110 27.32 10.48 -19.19
C PHE A 110 26.08 10.86 -18.41
N GLN A 111 25.73 12.15 -18.35
CA GLN A 111 24.40 12.54 -17.91
C GLN A 111 23.37 11.98 -18.89
N SER A 112 22.22 11.53 -18.39
CA SER A 112 21.17 10.94 -19.20
C SER A 112 19.76 11.39 -18.78
N PHE A 113 18.78 11.06 -19.64
CA PHE A 113 17.38 11.40 -19.46
C PHE A 113 16.48 10.19 -19.73
N CYS A 114 15.42 10.08 -18.94
CA CYS A 114 14.36 9.10 -19.13
C CYS A 114 13.44 9.52 -20.28
N ILE A 115 13.41 8.77 -21.38
CA ILE A 115 12.57 9.05 -22.55
C ILE A 115 11.43 8.03 -22.72
N LYS A 116 11.00 7.37 -21.63
CA LYS A 116 9.81 6.52 -21.58
C LYS A 116 9.14 6.62 -20.21
N VAL A 117 7.85 6.89 -20.17
CA VAL A 117 7.08 7.08 -18.92
C VAL A 117 6.22 5.86 -18.61
N GLY A 118 5.83 5.72 -17.35
CA GLY A 118 5.05 4.59 -16.87
C GLY A 118 5.85 3.30 -16.93
N THR A 119 7.15 3.35 -16.63
CA THR A 119 8.05 2.19 -16.59
C THR A 119 8.89 2.22 -15.32
N VAL A 120 9.43 1.07 -14.90
CA VAL A 120 10.24 0.97 -13.68
C VAL A 120 11.63 1.61 -13.84
N MET A 121 12.19 2.11 -12.74
CA MET A 121 13.54 2.69 -12.71
C MET A 121 14.64 1.67 -13.07
N PRO A 122 15.83 2.12 -13.51
CA PRO A 122 16.96 1.24 -13.84
C PRO A 122 17.37 0.44 -12.59
N GLY A 123 17.03 -0.85 -12.56
CA GLY A 123 17.26 -1.74 -11.42
C GLY A 123 18.54 -2.56 -11.52
N ARG A 124 18.84 -3.33 -10.47
CA ARG A 124 19.83 -4.41 -10.50
C ARG A 124 19.19 -5.62 -11.19
N GLY A 125 19.54 -5.91 -12.45
CA GLY A 125 19.12 -7.16 -13.08
C GLY A 125 19.10 -7.23 -14.62
N ASN A 126 18.85 -6.14 -15.35
CA ASN A 126 18.78 -6.16 -16.82
C ASN A 126 19.90 -5.38 -17.50
N GLY A 127 20.33 -5.90 -18.65
CA GLY A 127 21.16 -5.20 -19.61
C GLY A 127 20.43 -4.06 -20.31
N ARG A 128 21.18 -3.00 -20.58
CA ARG A 128 20.81 -1.98 -21.55
C ARG A 128 21.72 -2.12 -22.76
N PHE A 129 21.14 -1.86 -23.92
CA PHE A 129 21.75 -2.14 -25.21
C PHE A 129 21.66 -0.92 -26.10
N TYR A 130 22.61 -0.82 -27.04
CA TYR A 130 22.66 0.31 -27.94
C TYR A 130 21.52 0.23 -28.95
N ALA A 131 20.75 1.31 -29.05
CA ALA A 131 19.83 1.55 -30.14
C ALA A 131 19.91 3.01 -30.59
N PRO A 132 19.83 3.29 -31.90
CA PRO A 132 19.82 4.66 -32.40
C PRO A 132 18.53 5.40 -32.02
N LEU A 133 18.63 6.72 -31.82
CA LEU A 133 17.47 7.58 -31.59
C LEU A 133 16.61 7.62 -32.87
N ARG A 134 15.34 7.19 -32.75
CA ARG A 134 14.38 7.01 -33.84
C ARG A 134 13.02 7.49 -33.41
N GLY A 135 12.26 8.01 -34.37
CA GLY A 135 10.85 8.32 -34.21
C GLY A 135 10.49 9.73 -34.69
N PRO A 136 9.18 10.05 -34.77
CA PRO A 136 8.69 11.29 -35.36
C PRO A 136 9.15 12.60 -34.68
N LYS A 137 9.68 12.51 -33.45
CA LYS A 137 10.18 13.66 -32.66
C LYS A 137 11.66 13.53 -32.26
N ALA A 138 12.41 12.62 -32.87
CA ALA A 138 13.82 12.38 -32.54
C ALA A 138 14.67 13.66 -32.69
N ASP A 139 14.48 14.42 -33.76
CA ASP A 139 15.17 15.69 -34.05
C ASP A 139 14.86 16.79 -33.02
N ILE A 140 13.66 16.78 -32.44
CA ILE A 140 13.28 17.72 -31.37
C ILE A 140 14.03 17.37 -30.09
N LEU A 141 14.14 16.07 -29.76
CA LEU A 141 14.92 15.61 -28.61
C LEU A 141 16.39 15.97 -28.77
N GLU A 142 16.97 15.74 -29.94
CA GLU A 142 18.34 16.14 -30.26
C GLU A 142 18.55 17.65 -30.10
N THR A 143 17.61 18.47 -30.56
CA THR A 143 17.65 19.94 -30.38
C THR A 143 17.68 20.32 -28.89
N ILE A 144 16.85 19.68 -28.07
CA ILE A 144 16.78 19.95 -26.62
C ILE A 144 18.09 19.56 -25.94
N ILE A 145 18.64 18.39 -26.26
CA ILE A 145 19.92 17.93 -25.70
C ILE A 145 21.08 18.83 -26.13
N ASN A 146 21.14 19.21 -27.41
CA ASN A 146 22.17 20.13 -27.90
C ASN A 146 22.10 21.50 -27.22
N ALA A 147 20.89 22.01 -26.96
CA ALA A 147 20.71 23.27 -26.24
C ALA A 147 21.11 23.15 -24.76
N TYR A 148 20.75 22.03 -24.12
CA TYR A 148 21.16 21.71 -22.75
C TYR A 148 22.68 21.67 -22.59
N GLU A 149 23.39 21.07 -23.54
CA GLU A 149 24.87 20.99 -23.49
C GLU A 149 25.57 22.34 -23.67
N LYS A 150 24.89 23.33 -24.28
CA LYS A 150 25.44 24.66 -24.57
C LYS A 150 25.10 25.72 -23.53
N ASP A 151 23.96 25.61 -22.86
CA ASP A 151 23.47 26.60 -21.91
C ASP A 151 23.46 26.03 -20.48
N SER A 152 24.49 26.40 -19.71
CA SER A 152 24.65 25.97 -18.32
C SER A 152 23.55 26.48 -17.37
N GLN A 153 22.67 27.39 -17.82
CA GLN A 153 21.52 27.82 -17.02
C GLN A 153 20.35 26.84 -17.10
N ILE A 154 20.32 25.96 -18.11
CA ILE A 154 19.29 24.94 -18.23
C ILE A 154 19.67 23.79 -17.30
N THR A 155 18.77 23.40 -16.41
CA THR A 155 18.98 22.29 -15.50
C THR A 155 18.52 20.96 -16.09
N GLN A 156 19.13 19.86 -15.64
CA GLN A 156 18.72 18.50 -16.03
C GLN A 156 17.24 18.24 -15.69
N ARG A 157 16.72 18.86 -14.62
CA ARG A 157 15.32 18.71 -14.21
C ARG A 157 14.36 19.36 -15.20
N GLU A 158 14.65 20.59 -15.61
CA GLU A 158 13.83 21.32 -16.59
C GLU A 158 13.76 20.57 -17.93
N VAL A 159 14.89 20.03 -18.39
CA VAL A 159 14.93 19.18 -19.59
C VAL A 159 14.12 17.90 -19.39
N GLN A 160 14.28 17.20 -18.26
CA GLN A 160 13.55 15.96 -18.00
C GLN A 160 12.03 16.16 -18.04
N ILE A 161 11.54 17.26 -17.45
CA ILE A 161 10.12 17.60 -17.48
C ILE A 161 9.66 17.93 -18.91
N LEU A 162 10.46 18.66 -19.70
CA LEU A 162 10.11 18.93 -21.10
C LEU A 162 10.05 17.63 -21.92
N LEU A 163 11.02 16.72 -21.73
CA LEU A 163 11.04 15.43 -22.40
C LEU A 163 9.80 14.59 -22.08
N TRP A 164 9.38 14.52 -20.81
CA TRP A 164 8.15 13.84 -20.44
C TRP A 164 6.89 14.50 -21.01
N ALA A 165 6.87 15.82 -21.20
CA ALA A 165 5.75 16.49 -21.86
C ALA A 165 5.58 16.01 -23.31
N ILE A 166 6.72 15.85 -24.02
CA ILE A 166 6.77 15.35 -25.40
C ILE A 166 6.35 13.87 -25.45
N ILE A 167 6.90 13.03 -24.56
CA ILE A 167 6.55 11.61 -24.46
C ILE A 167 5.07 11.40 -24.14
N ALA A 168 4.52 12.22 -23.23
CA ALA A 168 3.10 12.23 -22.87
C ALA A 168 2.18 12.80 -23.97
N LYS A 169 2.72 13.21 -25.13
CA LYS A 169 1.95 13.76 -26.26
C LYS A 169 1.09 14.95 -25.82
N THR A 170 1.68 15.82 -25.00
CA THR A 170 0.99 16.99 -24.43
C THR A 170 0.74 18.04 -25.51
N ASP A 171 -0.47 18.59 -25.57
CA ASP A 171 -0.78 19.72 -26.44
C ASP A 171 -0.02 20.96 -25.95
N PHE A 172 1.00 21.39 -26.69
CA PHE A 172 1.82 22.53 -26.33
C PHE A 172 1.01 23.82 -26.11
N TYR A 173 -0.09 24.04 -26.85
CA TYR A 173 -0.92 25.24 -26.65
C TYR A 173 -1.66 25.23 -25.31
N LYS A 174 -2.01 24.04 -24.80
CA LYS A 174 -2.69 23.86 -23.50
C LYS A 174 -1.73 23.70 -22.34
N MET A 175 -0.47 23.39 -22.63
CA MET A 175 0.59 23.27 -21.65
C MET A 175 0.78 24.59 -20.89
N LYS A 176 1.12 24.48 -19.61
CA LYS A 176 1.41 25.60 -18.70
C LYS A 176 2.68 25.27 -17.89
N GLY A 177 3.26 26.28 -17.28
CA GLY A 177 4.41 26.12 -16.38
C GLY A 177 5.77 26.06 -17.10
N GLU A 178 6.79 25.65 -16.33
CA GLU A 178 8.22 25.73 -16.69
C GLU A 178 8.57 25.04 -18.01
N ALA A 179 8.01 23.87 -18.28
CA ALA A 179 8.32 23.15 -19.51
C ALA A 179 7.83 23.87 -20.78
N LYS A 180 6.77 24.68 -20.71
CA LYS A 180 6.31 25.49 -21.85
C LYS A 180 7.25 26.65 -22.11
N ILE A 181 7.68 27.30 -21.03
CA ILE A 181 8.65 28.39 -21.08
C ILE A 181 9.97 27.88 -21.67
N LEU A 182 10.44 26.71 -21.21
CA LEU A 182 11.64 26.10 -21.75
C LEU A 182 11.47 25.72 -23.24
N ALA A 183 10.36 25.08 -23.62
CA ALA A 183 10.10 24.76 -25.03
C ALA A 183 10.09 26.00 -25.94
N LEU A 184 9.51 27.13 -25.50
CA LEU A 184 9.55 28.40 -26.22
C LEU A 184 10.97 28.97 -26.35
N LYS A 185 11.83 28.71 -25.35
CA LYS A 185 13.25 29.13 -25.36
C LYS A 185 14.10 28.27 -26.30
N LEU A 186 13.86 26.96 -26.37
CA LEU A 186 14.76 26.01 -27.04
C LEU A 186 14.35 25.62 -28.47
N LEU A 187 13.07 25.67 -28.80
CA LEU A 187 12.54 25.06 -30.03
C LEU A 187 12.15 26.11 -31.07
N SER A 188 12.36 25.78 -32.34
CA SER A 188 11.87 26.59 -33.47
C SER A 188 10.34 26.58 -33.56
N GLU A 189 9.77 27.57 -34.26
CA GLU A 189 8.31 27.67 -34.50
C GLU A 189 7.76 26.39 -35.17
N GLU A 190 8.50 25.81 -36.11
CA GLU A 190 8.12 24.55 -36.78
C GLU A 190 8.09 23.36 -35.81
N GLN A 191 9.11 23.23 -34.95
CA GLN A 191 9.18 22.17 -33.95
C GLN A 191 8.06 22.31 -32.91
N ILE A 192 7.78 23.53 -32.46
CA ILE A 192 6.65 23.83 -31.55
C ILE A 192 5.30 23.46 -32.19
N ALA A 193 5.10 23.82 -33.46
CA ALA A 193 3.89 23.45 -34.19
C ALA A 193 3.75 21.92 -34.30
N ARG A 194 4.86 21.20 -34.50
CA ARG A 194 4.91 19.73 -34.49
C ARG A 194 4.58 19.13 -33.13
N LEU A 195 4.83 19.79 -32.00
CA LEU A 195 4.40 19.30 -30.68
C LEU A 195 2.88 19.33 -30.51
N SER A 196 2.18 20.21 -31.23
CA SER A 196 0.73 20.36 -31.15
C SER A 196 -0.03 19.60 -32.26
N LYS A 197 0.64 19.22 -33.35
CA LYS A 197 0.05 18.48 -34.48
C LYS A 197 -0.24 17.03 -34.05
N GLY A 198 -1.46 16.78 -33.55
CA GLY A 198 -1.89 15.50 -32.99
C GLY A 198 -2.40 15.55 -31.54
N ALA A 199 -2.60 16.75 -30.99
CA ALA A 199 -3.08 16.97 -29.62
C ALA A 199 -4.43 16.30 -29.32
N LEU A 200 -4.42 15.37 -28.36
CA LEU A 200 -5.61 14.74 -27.82
C LEU A 200 -6.17 15.57 -26.68
N SER A 201 -7.45 15.96 -26.78
CA SER A 201 -8.26 16.25 -25.60
C SER A 201 -8.56 14.92 -24.87
N GLU A 202 -8.37 14.93 -23.55
CA GLU A 202 -8.63 13.88 -22.56
C GLU A 202 -9.29 12.58 -23.09
N LEU A 203 -8.58 11.46 -22.98
CA LEU A 203 -9.15 10.15 -23.25
C LEU A 203 -10.23 9.84 -22.21
N THR A 204 -11.45 9.53 -22.67
CA THR A 204 -12.52 9.09 -21.77
C THR A 204 -12.19 7.73 -21.15
N ARG A 205 -12.72 7.45 -19.95
CA ARG A 205 -12.58 6.14 -19.29
C ARG A 205 -12.97 4.97 -20.21
N ASN A 206 -13.93 5.17 -21.10
CA ASN A 206 -14.39 4.16 -22.06
C ASN A 206 -13.39 3.90 -23.20
N GLN A 207 -12.65 4.92 -23.63
CA GLN A 207 -11.57 4.76 -24.63
C GLN A 207 -10.34 4.07 -24.01
N LEU A 208 -10.00 4.39 -22.75
CA LEU A 208 -8.95 3.68 -21.99
C LEU A 208 -9.33 2.20 -21.77
N LYS A 209 -10.59 1.90 -21.44
CA LYS A 209 -11.10 0.52 -21.32
C LYS A 209 -10.97 -0.29 -22.62
N ARG A 210 -11.19 0.31 -23.79
CA ARG A 210 -11.03 -0.38 -25.09
C ARG A 210 -9.57 -0.71 -25.43
N LEU A 211 -8.63 0.13 -25.02
CA LEU A 211 -7.19 -0.09 -25.23
C LEU A 211 -6.56 -1.00 -24.16
N ALA A 212 -7.21 -1.12 -22.99
CA ALA A 212 -6.79 -1.93 -21.84
C ALA A 212 -6.82 -3.45 -22.06
N TYR A 213 -7.33 -3.94 -23.19
CA TYR A 213 -7.39 -5.36 -23.55
C TYR A 213 -6.08 -5.93 -24.13
N LYS A 214 -5.06 -5.09 -24.40
CA LYS A 214 -3.80 -5.57 -25.02
C LYS A 214 -2.75 -6.08 -24.02
N SER A 215 -2.49 -5.39 -22.91
CA SER A 215 -1.65 -5.85 -21.79
C SER A 215 -1.63 -4.86 -20.61
N LYS A 216 -1.26 -5.30 -19.40
CA LYS A 216 -1.05 -4.44 -18.22
C LYS A 216 -0.01 -3.34 -18.50
N THR A 217 1.11 -3.72 -19.11
CA THR A 217 2.20 -2.82 -19.54
C THR A 217 1.71 -1.65 -20.40
N THR A 218 0.85 -1.94 -21.39
CA THR A 218 0.30 -0.90 -22.28
C THR A 218 -0.63 0.04 -21.52
N ARG A 219 -1.37 -0.48 -20.54
CA ARG A 219 -2.27 0.30 -19.69
C ARG A 219 -1.51 1.26 -18.79
N ASP A 220 -0.43 0.79 -18.15
CA ASP A 220 0.37 1.58 -17.22
C ASP A 220 1.05 2.76 -17.95
N ILE A 221 1.62 2.51 -19.13
CA ILE A 221 2.19 3.54 -20.00
C ILE A 221 1.13 4.58 -20.38
N LEU A 222 -0.04 4.15 -20.87
CA LEU A 222 -1.11 5.07 -21.29
C LEU A 222 -1.68 5.88 -20.11
N LEU A 223 -1.80 5.27 -18.93
CA LEU A 223 -2.26 5.95 -17.73
C LEU A 223 -1.25 7.00 -17.25
N ALA A 224 0.05 6.66 -17.23
CA ALA A 224 1.12 7.60 -16.92
C ALA A 224 1.15 8.76 -17.92
N GLU A 225 1.13 8.49 -19.23
CA GLU A 225 1.05 9.51 -20.29
C GLU A 225 -0.16 10.44 -20.10
N ASN A 226 -1.34 9.87 -19.81
CA ASN A 226 -2.56 10.66 -19.63
C ASN A 226 -2.53 11.51 -18.34
N THR A 227 -1.98 10.96 -17.26
CA THR A 227 -1.90 11.64 -15.97
C THR A 227 -0.89 12.79 -16.02
N LEU A 228 0.28 12.57 -16.63
CA LEU A 228 1.28 13.61 -16.90
C LEU A 228 0.67 14.75 -17.73
N ARG A 229 -0.05 14.42 -18.81
CA ARG A 229 -0.73 15.42 -19.66
C ARG A 229 -1.69 16.30 -18.85
N GLY A 230 -2.44 15.71 -17.94
CA GLY A 230 -3.32 16.46 -17.02
C GLY A 230 -2.57 17.42 -16.10
N LYS A 231 -1.37 17.04 -15.61
CA LYS A 231 -0.52 17.92 -14.79
C LYS A 231 -0.03 19.13 -15.59
N TYR A 232 0.46 18.90 -16.82
CA TYR A 232 0.91 19.98 -17.72
C TYR A 232 -0.18 21.01 -18.05
N TYR A 233 -1.46 20.62 -18.06
CA TYR A 233 -2.57 21.54 -18.33
C TYR A 233 -3.00 22.37 -17.11
N LYS A 234 -2.70 21.89 -15.90
CA LYS A 234 -3.02 22.56 -14.64
C LYS A 234 -2.00 23.63 -14.26
N GLY A 235 -0.71 23.41 -14.56
CA GLY A 235 0.35 24.41 -14.42
C GLY A 235 0.98 24.55 -13.03
N TYR A 236 0.57 23.74 -12.04
CA TYR A 236 1.19 23.67 -10.71
C TYR A 236 1.44 22.21 -10.33
N SER A 237 2.70 21.80 -10.30
CA SER A 237 3.15 20.46 -9.88
C SER A 237 4.62 20.51 -9.52
N SER A 238 5.03 19.77 -8.49
CA SER A 238 6.45 19.65 -8.13
C SER A 238 7.19 18.75 -9.12
N TYR A 239 8.53 18.85 -9.21
CA TYR A 239 9.33 17.89 -9.99
C TYR A 239 9.04 16.43 -9.57
N LYS A 240 8.91 16.22 -8.25
CA LYS A 240 8.58 14.92 -7.67
C LYS A 240 7.23 14.40 -8.13
N ASP A 241 6.22 15.26 -8.32
CA ASP A 241 4.92 14.82 -8.86
C ASP A 241 5.05 14.26 -10.28
N PHE A 242 5.86 14.91 -11.13
CA PHE A 242 6.10 14.43 -12.50
C PHE A 242 6.90 13.12 -12.48
N GLU A 243 7.91 13.03 -11.62
CA GLU A 243 8.72 11.84 -11.43
C GLU A 243 7.89 10.65 -10.92
N ASP A 244 7.06 10.84 -9.90
CA ASP A 244 6.22 9.79 -9.31
C ASP A 244 5.19 9.24 -10.32
N ILE A 245 4.76 10.04 -11.31
CA ILE A 245 3.89 9.56 -12.40
C ILE A 245 4.70 8.88 -13.51
N ALA A 246 5.88 9.42 -13.84
CA ALA A 246 6.74 8.86 -14.87
C ALA A 246 7.36 7.52 -14.45
N MET A 247 7.58 7.33 -13.14
CA MET A 247 8.26 6.17 -12.56
C MET A 247 7.29 5.21 -11.90
N VAL A 248 7.29 3.95 -12.36
CA VAL A 248 6.53 2.88 -11.70
C VAL A 248 7.40 2.23 -10.63
N ALA A 249 6.88 2.11 -9.40
CA ALA A 249 7.56 1.35 -8.36
C ALA A 249 7.61 -0.15 -8.71
N GLY A 250 8.80 -0.75 -8.64
CA GLY A 250 8.98 -2.18 -8.95
C GLY A 250 10.41 -2.54 -9.33
N VAL A 251 10.64 -3.83 -9.52
CA VAL A 251 11.91 -4.37 -10.03
C VAL A 251 11.75 -4.69 -11.52
N GLU A 252 12.73 -4.28 -12.33
CA GLU A 252 12.77 -4.59 -13.76
C GLU A 252 12.82 -6.11 -13.98
N PRO A 253 11.92 -6.73 -14.75
CA PRO A 253 11.89 -8.19 -14.94
C PRO A 253 13.15 -8.66 -15.68
N VAL A 254 13.95 -9.54 -15.09
CA VAL A 254 15.20 -10.05 -15.70
C VAL A 254 14.89 -10.86 -16.96
N ILE A 255 15.55 -10.54 -18.08
CA ILE A 255 15.45 -11.32 -19.33
C ILE A 255 16.76 -12.07 -19.56
N GLN A 256 16.67 -13.40 -19.46
CA GLN A 256 17.81 -14.31 -19.65
C GLN A 256 18.46 -14.12 -21.03
N GLY A 257 19.79 -14.02 -21.06
CA GLY A 257 20.56 -13.78 -22.28
C GLY A 257 20.73 -12.29 -22.64
N PHE A 258 20.21 -11.39 -21.81
CA PHE A 258 20.34 -9.95 -21.97
C PHE A 258 20.73 -9.28 -20.65
N ASP A 259 21.79 -9.82 -20.05
CA ASP A 259 22.28 -9.45 -18.72
C ASP A 259 23.01 -8.08 -18.71
N LYS A 260 23.14 -7.52 -17.51
CA LYS A 260 23.82 -6.23 -17.30
C LYS A 260 25.29 -6.31 -17.69
N GLY A 261 25.78 -5.31 -18.43
CA GLY A 261 27.19 -5.23 -18.81
C GLY A 261 27.57 -6.12 -20.00
N ARG A 262 26.57 -6.69 -20.70
CA ARG A 262 26.82 -7.44 -21.94
C ARG A 262 27.25 -6.53 -23.08
N TRP A 263 28.29 -6.94 -23.80
CA TRP A 263 28.79 -6.25 -24.99
C TRP A 263 27.88 -6.48 -26.19
N THR A 264 27.44 -5.39 -26.82
CA THR A 264 26.73 -5.43 -28.12
C THR A 264 27.53 -4.75 -29.21
N LYS A 265 27.38 -5.24 -30.44
CA LYS A 265 28.03 -4.63 -31.59
C LYS A 265 27.31 -3.34 -32.02
N HIS A 266 28.06 -2.26 -32.16
CA HIS A 266 27.63 -1.00 -32.75
C HIS A 266 27.62 -1.11 -34.28
N PRO A 267 26.74 -0.39 -35.01
CA PRO A 267 26.70 -0.40 -36.48
C PRO A 267 28.05 -0.09 -37.15
N ASP A 268 28.89 0.73 -36.51
CA ASP A 268 30.22 1.10 -37.00
C ASP A 268 31.30 0.03 -36.70
N GLY A 269 30.90 -1.13 -36.19
CA GLY A 269 31.76 -2.31 -36.06
C GLY A 269 32.34 -2.55 -34.67
N PHE A 270 32.41 -1.52 -33.82
CA PHE A 270 32.95 -1.61 -32.46
C PHE A 270 31.95 -2.21 -31.46
N PHE A 271 32.37 -2.42 -30.21
CA PHE A 271 31.50 -2.98 -29.16
C PHE A 271 31.19 -1.96 -28.08
N ILE A 272 29.97 -2.00 -27.56
CA ILE A 272 29.46 -1.07 -26.55
C ILE A 272 28.61 -1.80 -25.49
N ARG A 273 28.74 -1.37 -24.23
CA ARG A 273 27.91 -1.82 -23.10
C ARG A 273 27.57 -0.68 -22.15
N TYR A 274 26.49 -0.86 -21.40
CA TYR A 274 25.96 0.15 -20.46
C TYR A 274 25.79 -0.39 -19.04
N TYR A 275 26.06 0.48 -18.06
CA TYR A 275 25.70 0.28 -16.66
C TYR A 275 24.93 1.49 -16.14
N THR A 276 23.81 1.25 -15.48
CA THR A 276 22.90 2.31 -15.03
C THR A 276 22.44 2.02 -13.61
N ALA A 277 22.45 3.05 -12.76
CA ALA A 277 21.90 3.01 -11.41
C ALA A 277 20.71 3.97 -11.23
N SER A 278 20.56 4.94 -12.13
CA SER A 278 19.44 5.88 -12.21
C SER A 278 19.29 6.33 -13.67
N TYR A 279 18.24 7.11 -13.97
CA TYR A 279 18.12 7.73 -15.30
C TYR A 279 18.93 9.01 -15.45
N HIS A 280 19.46 9.57 -14.37
CA HIS A 280 20.24 10.81 -14.38
C HIS A 280 21.65 10.61 -14.93
N GLY A 281 22.17 9.38 -14.90
CA GLY A 281 23.49 9.06 -15.42
C GLY A 281 23.61 7.63 -15.94
N THR A 282 24.33 7.47 -17.04
CA THR A 282 24.60 6.20 -17.70
C THR A 282 26.11 6.02 -17.85
N LYS A 283 26.67 4.97 -17.23
CA LYS A 283 28.04 4.54 -17.50
C LYS A 283 28.07 3.81 -18.84
N THR A 284 28.93 4.26 -19.73
CA THR A 284 29.12 3.67 -21.05
C THR A 284 30.56 3.18 -21.17
N GLN A 285 30.73 1.99 -21.74
CA GLN A 285 32.03 1.44 -22.09
C GLN A 285 32.03 1.03 -23.56
N ILE A 286 33.12 1.37 -24.26
CA ILE A 286 33.34 1.04 -25.68
C ILE A 286 34.68 0.33 -25.84
N TYR A 287 34.70 -0.67 -26.71
CA TYR A 287 35.91 -1.31 -27.21
C TYR A 287 35.97 -1.15 -28.73
N ILE A 288 37.04 -0.53 -29.23
CA ILE A 288 37.35 -0.38 -30.65
C ILE A 288 38.44 -1.40 -31.05
N PRO A 289 38.12 -2.44 -31.84
CA PRO A 289 39.10 -3.35 -32.43
C PRO A 289 40.18 -2.65 -33.28
N ASP A 290 41.41 -3.18 -33.26
CA ASP A 290 42.57 -2.66 -34.03
C ASP A 290 42.28 -2.54 -35.53
N GLU A 291 41.54 -3.50 -36.09
CA GLU A 291 41.17 -3.56 -37.50
C GLU A 291 40.20 -2.46 -37.97
N LEU A 292 39.51 -1.76 -37.05
CA LEU A 292 38.56 -0.70 -37.39
C LEU A 292 39.20 0.69 -37.52
N GLY A 293 40.43 0.87 -37.03
CA GLY A 293 41.06 2.19 -36.97
C GLY A 293 40.26 3.20 -36.12
N VAL A 294 40.34 4.49 -36.45
CA VAL A 294 39.70 5.57 -35.69
C VAL A 294 38.18 5.60 -35.94
N GLN A 295 37.40 5.63 -34.87
CA GLN A 295 35.93 5.63 -34.88
C GLN A 295 35.33 6.87 -34.21
N ASN A 296 34.10 7.23 -34.58
CA ASN A 296 33.36 8.31 -33.94
C ASN A 296 32.27 7.74 -33.03
N PHE A 297 32.09 8.32 -31.85
CA PHE A 297 30.97 8.00 -30.96
C PHE A 297 30.24 9.25 -30.49
N ASN A 298 28.99 9.41 -30.93
CA ASN A 298 28.11 10.50 -30.51
C ASN A 298 27.05 9.97 -29.51
N PRO A 299 27.17 10.28 -28.20
CA PRO A 299 26.25 9.77 -27.19
C PRO A 299 24.82 10.32 -27.34
N ARG A 300 24.62 11.47 -28.01
CA ARG A 300 23.30 12.08 -28.20
C ARG A 300 22.37 11.29 -29.12
N ASN A 301 22.91 10.36 -29.91
CA ASN A 301 22.14 9.41 -30.72
C ASN A 301 22.16 7.99 -30.11
N ALA A 302 22.86 7.78 -28.99
CA ALA A 302 23.01 6.47 -28.37
C ALA A 302 22.00 6.29 -27.23
N VAL A 303 20.85 5.68 -27.55
CA VAL A 303 19.82 5.36 -26.54
C VAL A 303 20.15 4.00 -25.92
N ALA A 304 20.32 4.00 -24.60
CA ALA A 304 20.46 2.76 -23.83
C ALA A 304 19.06 2.19 -23.57
N VAL A 305 18.66 1.18 -24.34
CA VAL A 305 17.33 0.55 -24.26
C VAL A 305 17.38 -0.75 -23.45
N PRO A 306 16.38 -1.01 -22.60
CA PRO A 306 16.30 -2.27 -21.87
C PRO A 306 15.82 -3.38 -22.80
N ALA A 307 16.25 -4.62 -22.56
CA ALA A 307 15.69 -5.78 -23.26
C ALA A 307 14.21 -6.02 -22.95
N GLY A 308 13.74 -5.56 -21.79
CA GLY A 308 12.40 -5.79 -21.29
C GLY A 308 11.62 -4.52 -21.00
N TYR A 309 10.78 -4.60 -19.97
CA TYR A 309 9.97 -3.47 -19.51
C TYR A 309 10.79 -2.59 -18.56
N GLY A 310 11.35 -1.50 -19.08
CA GLY A 310 12.12 -0.53 -18.30
C GLY A 310 12.32 0.79 -19.03
N GLN A 311 13.08 1.68 -18.42
CA GLN A 311 13.39 2.98 -19.00
C GLN A 311 14.40 2.93 -20.13
N ARG A 312 14.11 3.71 -21.18
CA ARG A 312 15.02 4.08 -22.27
C ARG A 312 15.77 5.35 -21.88
N LEU A 313 17.09 5.33 -21.97
CA LEU A 313 17.93 6.44 -21.51
C LEU A 313 18.63 7.12 -22.69
N LEU A 314 18.31 8.38 -22.92
CA LEU A 314 19.00 9.25 -23.86
C LEU A 314 20.19 9.89 -23.16
N GLN A 315 21.37 9.84 -23.77
CA GLN A 315 22.60 10.35 -23.18
C GLN A 315 22.96 11.74 -23.71
N THR A 316 23.83 12.42 -22.97
CA THR A 316 24.50 13.66 -23.37
C THR A 316 25.99 13.38 -23.60
N SER A 317 26.72 14.38 -24.08
CA SER A 317 28.19 14.41 -24.16
C SER A 317 28.83 14.93 -22.88
N LEU A 318 28.04 15.25 -21.84
CA LEU A 318 28.51 15.81 -20.57
C LEU A 318 28.74 14.73 -19.51
N PRO A 319 29.79 14.87 -18.67
CA PRO A 319 30.01 13.98 -17.54
C PRO A 319 28.96 14.22 -16.43
N THR A 320 28.65 13.17 -15.66
CA THR A 320 27.86 13.32 -14.43
C THR A 320 28.59 14.19 -13.40
N ILE A 321 27.91 15.16 -12.80
CA ILE A 321 28.51 16.07 -11.80
C ILE A 321 28.68 15.33 -10.47
N SER A 322 29.92 15.18 -10.00
CA SER A 322 30.24 14.68 -8.65
C SER A 322 30.15 15.82 -7.61
N GLY A 323 28.99 15.99 -6.95
CA GLY A 323 28.86 16.79 -5.70
C GLY A 323 27.57 17.63 -5.49
N GLY A 324 26.60 17.09 -4.73
CA GLY A 324 25.59 17.83 -3.90
C GLY A 324 24.31 18.40 -4.55
N PRO A 325 23.15 18.52 -3.83
CA PRO A 325 23.05 18.66 -2.37
C PRO A 325 22.44 17.43 -1.67
N ASN A 326 23.26 16.86 -0.79
CA ASN A 326 22.85 16.17 0.42
C ASN A 326 23.25 17.10 1.56
N THR A 327 22.31 17.75 2.24
CA THR A 327 22.58 18.53 3.46
C THR A 327 21.46 18.34 4.48
N GLY A 328 21.82 17.59 5.52
CA GLY A 328 21.24 17.54 6.86
C GLY A 328 22.26 16.81 7.74
N GLY A 329 23.14 17.58 8.41
CA GLY A 329 24.42 17.19 9.03
C GLY A 329 24.36 16.25 10.24
N ASN A 330 25.40 15.43 10.45
CA ASN A 330 26.58 15.61 11.34
C ASN A 330 26.24 15.33 12.83
N SER A 331 26.99 14.61 13.67
CA SER A 331 28.42 14.25 13.71
C SER A 331 28.70 13.23 14.84
N GLY A 332 29.77 12.45 14.68
CA GLY A 332 30.52 11.73 15.72
C GLY A 332 30.87 10.34 15.23
N GLY A 333 32.03 10.01 14.68
CA GLY A 333 33.38 10.53 14.88
C GLY A 333 34.17 9.49 15.67
N ASN A 334 34.89 8.58 15.00
CA ASN A 334 36.30 8.34 15.32
C ASN A 334 37.04 7.55 14.23
N SER A 335 38.33 7.89 14.17
CA SER A 335 39.40 7.60 13.22
C SER A 335 40.08 6.22 13.34
N GLY A 336 40.79 5.83 12.26
CA GLY A 336 41.98 4.98 12.27
C GLY A 336 42.04 4.12 10.99
N ILE A 337 42.83 4.45 9.95
CA ILE A 337 44.30 4.24 9.80
C ILE A 337 44.64 2.74 9.83
N ASP A 338 45.34 2.09 8.91
CA ASP A 338 45.97 2.37 7.60
C ASP A 338 46.46 0.99 7.06
N ASP A 339 46.86 0.97 5.78
CA ASP A 339 47.88 0.12 5.13
C ASP A 339 47.62 -1.36 4.72
N GLU A 340 47.59 -1.53 3.39
CA GLU A 340 48.03 -2.66 2.53
C GLU A 340 49.53 -3.06 2.74
N PRO A 341 50.16 -4.03 2.02
CA PRO A 341 49.69 -5.17 1.17
C PRO A 341 50.51 -6.49 1.35
N ASN A 342 50.15 -7.54 0.56
CA ASN A 342 51.00 -8.63 0.00
C ASN A 342 51.72 -9.62 0.96
N ASP A 343 52.04 -10.88 0.66
CA ASP A 343 52.16 -11.65 -0.59
C ASP A 343 52.28 -13.17 -0.25
N ASP A 344 52.19 -13.99 -1.30
CA ASP A 344 52.86 -15.30 -1.52
C ASP A 344 52.22 -16.66 -1.12
N ALA A 345 51.77 -17.33 -2.20
CA ALA A 345 51.90 -18.73 -2.65
C ALA A 345 52.77 -19.70 -1.82
N GLU A 346 52.52 -21.03 -1.76
CA GLU A 346 52.63 -22.07 -2.80
C GLU A 346 51.99 -23.38 -2.28
N ASP A 347 51.13 -24.06 -3.05
CA ASP A 347 51.40 -25.23 -3.93
C ASP A 347 51.11 -26.61 -3.28
N THR A 348 50.20 -27.39 -3.90
CA THR A 348 50.43 -28.75 -4.46
C THR A 348 49.12 -29.52 -4.67
N SER A 349 48.85 -29.81 -5.96
CA SER A 349 48.30 -31.04 -6.61
C SER A 349 47.73 -32.16 -5.71
N GLU A 350 46.69 -32.95 -6.03
CA GLU A 350 46.14 -33.40 -7.32
C GLU A 350 44.87 -34.27 -7.08
N THR A 351 44.02 -34.38 -8.11
CA THR A 351 43.02 -35.44 -8.40
C THR A 351 41.70 -35.57 -7.59
N SER A 352 40.57 -35.26 -8.25
CA SER A 352 39.62 -36.26 -8.82
C SER A 352 38.15 -35.80 -8.85
N ALA A 353 37.48 -36.22 -9.93
CA ALA A 353 36.03 -36.36 -10.10
C ALA A 353 35.18 -35.07 -10.28
N ASP A 354 35.14 -34.67 -11.55
CA ASP A 354 34.04 -33.96 -12.20
C ASP A 354 32.71 -34.72 -12.02
N THR A 355 31.78 -34.09 -11.30
CA THR A 355 30.33 -34.33 -11.44
C THR A 355 29.66 -33.00 -11.72
N SER A 356 29.40 -32.78 -13.00
CA SER A 356 28.40 -31.87 -13.58
C SER A 356 27.20 -31.60 -12.67
N ASN A 357 27.08 -30.34 -12.23
CA ASN A 357 25.80 -29.78 -11.79
C ASN A 357 24.93 -29.55 -13.04
N GLU A 358 24.12 -30.54 -13.40
CA GLU A 358 22.96 -30.33 -14.26
C GLU A 358 22.03 -29.31 -13.58
N THR A 359 22.09 -28.08 -14.06
CA THR A 359 21.04 -27.09 -13.84
C THR A 359 19.81 -27.59 -14.58
N VAL A 360 18.81 -28.05 -13.83
CA VAL A 360 17.51 -28.43 -14.36
C VAL A 360 16.93 -27.23 -15.12
N VAL A 361 16.89 -27.36 -16.44
CA VAL A 361 16.31 -26.41 -17.38
C VAL A 361 14.79 -26.41 -17.18
N LEU A 362 14.24 -25.35 -16.58
CA LEU A 362 12.81 -25.08 -16.67
C LEU A 362 12.48 -24.59 -18.09
N ASN A 363 11.96 -25.49 -18.91
CA ASN A 363 11.42 -25.21 -20.24
C ASN A 363 10.46 -24.01 -20.22
N SER A 364 10.80 -22.95 -20.97
CA SER A 364 10.03 -21.71 -21.13
C SER A 364 8.89 -21.81 -22.15
N ASN A 365 8.29 -23.00 -22.29
CA ASN A 365 7.01 -23.18 -22.98
C ASN A 365 5.92 -23.34 -21.94
N THR A 366 5.23 -22.25 -21.56
CA THR A 366 3.98 -22.41 -20.81
C THR A 366 2.95 -21.43 -21.33
N ASP A 367 1.96 -21.97 -22.03
CA ASP A 367 0.62 -21.41 -22.10
C ASP A 367 0.21 -20.85 -20.72
N PRO A 368 -0.62 -19.79 -20.67
CA PRO A 368 -1.15 -19.30 -19.41
C PRO A 368 -1.80 -20.46 -18.64
N ASP A 369 -1.37 -20.68 -17.40
CA ASP A 369 -1.90 -21.74 -16.55
C ASP A 369 -3.43 -21.62 -16.49
N PRO A 370 -4.17 -22.59 -17.05
CA PRO A 370 -5.63 -22.49 -17.15
C PRO A 370 -6.28 -22.34 -15.78
N PHE A 371 -5.69 -22.94 -14.73
CA PHE A 371 -6.16 -22.77 -13.37
C PHE A 371 -6.09 -21.29 -12.98
N CYS A 372 -4.96 -20.60 -13.21
CA CYS A 372 -4.78 -19.18 -12.86
C CYS A 372 -5.47 -18.16 -13.78
N THR A 373 -6.37 -18.58 -14.66
CA THR A 373 -7.08 -17.64 -15.53
C THR A 373 -8.18 -16.91 -14.73
N PRO A 374 -8.23 -15.56 -14.73
CA PRO A 374 -9.27 -14.83 -14.03
C PRO A 374 -10.67 -15.22 -14.51
N ILE A 375 -11.54 -15.56 -13.55
CA ILE A 375 -12.94 -15.93 -13.74
C ILE A 375 -13.75 -15.29 -12.62
N ILE A 376 -14.96 -14.80 -12.91
CA ILE A 376 -15.75 -14.02 -11.95
C ILE A 376 -17.15 -14.63 -11.86
N ASP A 377 -17.43 -15.33 -10.75
CA ASP A 377 -18.81 -15.58 -10.30
C ASP A 377 -19.39 -14.27 -9.72
N SER A 378 -20.56 -13.84 -10.22
CA SER A 378 -21.19 -12.57 -9.84
C SER A 378 -21.70 -12.55 -8.40
N ARG A 379 -22.13 -13.69 -7.85
CA ARG A 379 -22.63 -13.80 -6.47
C ARG A 379 -21.48 -13.66 -5.49
N ALA A 380 -20.34 -14.25 -5.82
CA ALA A 380 -19.09 -14.04 -5.08
C ALA A 380 -18.60 -12.60 -5.18
N ASP A 381 -18.56 -12.01 -6.39
CA ASP A 381 -18.12 -10.62 -6.62
C ASP A 381 -18.92 -9.60 -5.80
N GLU A 382 -20.26 -9.72 -5.79
CA GLU A 382 -21.13 -8.86 -4.97
C GLU A 382 -20.86 -9.05 -3.47
N THR A 383 -20.81 -10.31 -3.02
CA THR A 383 -20.58 -10.64 -1.61
C THR A 383 -19.22 -10.13 -1.13
N ILE A 384 -18.17 -10.25 -1.94
CA ILE A 384 -16.82 -9.76 -1.62
C ILE A 384 -16.85 -8.25 -1.44
N LYS A 385 -17.48 -7.50 -2.37
CA LYS A 385 -17.61 -6.04 -2.27
C LYS A 385 -18.36 -5.63 -1.00
N THR A 386 -19.46 -6.31 -0.68
CA THR A 386 -20.19 -6.08 0.58
C THR A 386 -19.31 -6.33 1.79
N GLN A 387 -18.60 -7.47 1.85
CA GLN A 387 -17.71 -7.77 2.97
C GLN A 387 -16.54 -6.78 3.08
N MET A 388 -15.98 -6.30 1.96
CA MET A 388 -14.97 -5.24 1.98
C MET A 388 -15.51 -3.95 2.59
N ILE A 389 -16.73 -3.56 2.23
CA ILE A 389 -17.38 -2.36 2.77
C ILE A 389 -17.66 -2.51 4.27
N MET A 390 -18.23 -3.64 4.68
CA MET A 390 -18.60 -3.88 6.08
C MET A 390 -17.39 -3.98 6.99
N GLN A 391 -16.29 -4.57 6.52
CA GLN A 391 -15.08 -4.79 7.29
C GLN A 391 -14.02 -3.67 7.12
N ASN A 392 -14.31 -2.66 6.30
CA ASN A 392 -13.37 -1.61 5.89
C ASN A 392 -12.06 -2.18 5.31
N ILE A 393 -12.15 -3.22 4.46
CA ILE A 393 -10.97 -3.88 3.90
C ILE A 393 -10.46 -3.08 2.68
N PRO A 394 -9.21 -2.57 2.71
CA PRO A 394 -8.63 -1.74 1.64
C PRO A 394 -8.42 -2.49 0.33
N GLY A 395 -8.09 -3.79 0.41
CA GLY A 395 -7.94 -4.67 -0.74
C GLY A 395 -8.08 -6.13 -0.36
N VAL A 396 -8.53 -6.96 -1.29
CA VAL A 396 -8.64 -8.41 -1.09
C VAL A 396 -8.48 -9.16 -2.41
N ALA A 397 -7.91 -10.35 -2.36
CA ALA A 397 -7.79 -11.26 -3.48
C ALA A 397 -8.40 -12.58 -3.05
N VAL A 398 -9.32 -13.09 -3.85
CA VAL A 398 -10.13 -14.27 -3.53
C VAL A 398 -10.03 -15.25 -4.68
N ALA A 399 -9.80 -16.52 -4.34
CA ALA A 399 -9.90 -17.64 -5.26
C ALA A 399 -10.85 -18.68 -4.69
N VAL A 400 -11.84 -19.11 -5.48
CA VAL A 400 -12.75 -20.21 -5.17
C VAL A 400 -12.57 -21.27 -6.25
N PHE A 401 -12.44 -22.52 -5.83
CA PHE A 401 -12.34 -23.66 -6.72
C PHE A 401 -13.37 -24.73 -6.33
N GLN A 402 -13.89 -25.45 -7.32
CA GLN A 402 -14.85 -26.54 -7.17
C GLN A 402 -14.41 -27.70 -8.05
N ASN A 403 -14.39 -28.93 -7.51
CA ASN A 403 -13.98 -30.12 -8.25
C ASN A 403 -12.61 -29.94 -8.95
N GLY A 404 -11.66 -29.28 -8.26
CA GLY A 404 -10.33 -28.99 -8.78
C GLY A 404 -10.25 -27.91 -9.87
N GLN A 405 -11.35 -27.21 -10.17
CA GLN A 405 -11.39 -26.13 -11.17
C GLN A 405 -11.64 -24.77 -10.53
N MET A 406 -10.94 -23.74 -11.00
CA MET A 406 -11.14 -22.37 -10.55
C MET A 406 -12.50 -21.85 -11.05
N VAL A 407 -13.36 -21.41 -10.13
CA VAL A 407 -14.71 -20.86 -10.45
C VAL A 407 -14.85 -19.37 -10.09
N HIS A 408 -13.96 -18.85 -9.25
CA HIS A 408 -13.76 -17.42 -9.03
C HIS A 408 -12.28 -17.14 -8.78
N LEU A 409 -11.69 -16.17 -9.45
CA LEU A 409 -10.34 -15.66 -9.21
C LEU A 409 -10.33 -14.17 -9.53
N GLN A 410 -10.34 -13.34 -8.49
CA GLN A 410 -10.36 -11.88 -8.65
C GLN A 410 -9.70 -11.15 -7.48
N SER A 411 -9.21 -9.95 -7.76
CA SER A 411 -8.66 -9.01 -6.79
C SER A 411 -9.39 -7.67 -6.81
N TYR A 412 -9.45 -7.01 -5.66
CA TYR A 412 -10.23 -5.81 -5.42
C TYR A 412 -9.41 -4.81 -4.58
N GLY A 413 -9.64 -3.53 -4.79
CA GLY A 413 -9.08 -2.45 -3.98
C GLY A 413 -7.57 -2.27 -4.14
N TYR A 414 -6.91 -1.94 -3.03
CA TYR A 414 -5.52 -1.46 -3.00
C TYR A 414 -4.65 -2.28 -2.04
N ILE A 415 -3.37 -2.46 -2.41
CA ILE A 415 -2.36 -2.96 -1.47
C ILE A 415 -2.01 -1.88 -0.43
N ASP A 416 -2.07 -0.62 -0.84
CA ASP A 416 -1.84 0.58 -0.03
C ASP A 416 -2.83 1.67 -0.46
N ILE A 417 -3.70 2.11 0.45
CA ILE A 417 -4.71 3.14 0.15
C ILE A 417 -4.15 4.55 0.02
N PHE A 418 -3.00 4.83 0.64
CA PHE A 418 -2.38 6.16 0.62
C PHE A 418 -1.59 6.35 -0.67
N GLU A 419 -0.88 5.30 -1.11
CA GLU A 419 -0.16 5.28 -2.39
C GLU A 419 -1.07 4.90 -3.57
N LYS A 420 -2.30 4.46 -3.31
CA LYS A 420 -3.28 3.97 -4.30
C LYS A 420 -2.72 2.86 -5.20
N ALA A 421 -1.79 2.07 -4.67
CA ALA A 421 -1.23 0.95 -5.39
C ALA A 421 -2.29 -0.16 -5.53
N PRO A 422 -2.66 -0.59 -6.74
CA PRO A 422 -3.76 -1.53 -6.93
C PRO A 422 -3.42 -2.91 -6.38
N PHE A 423 -4.41 -3.56 -5.77
CA PHE A 423 -4.31 -4.96 -5.41
C PHE A 423 -4.68 -5.83 -6.61
N THR A 424 -3.80 -6.76 -6.98
CA THR A 424 -3.95 -7.61 -8.17
C THR A 424 -3.85 -9.09 -7.81
N THR A 425 -4.34 -9.98 -8.67
CA THR A 425 -4.15 -11.43 -8.51
C THR A 425 -2.68 -11.86 -8.55
N ALA A 426 -1.79 -11.01 -9.06
CA ALA A 426 -0.33 -11.21 -9.04
C ALA A 426 0.34 -10.60 -7.80
N THR A 427 -0.40 -9.91 -6.93
CA THR A 427 0.18 -9.27 -5.75
C THR A 427 0.61 -10.32 -4.73
N ILE A 428 1.85 -10.19 -4.28
CA ILE A 428 2.47 -11.11 -3.32
C ILE A 428 2.17 -10.65 -1.91
N VAL A 429 1.60 -11.56 -1.12
CA VAL A 429 1.19 -11.32 0.26
C VAL A 429 1.70 -12.44 1.14
N ASN A 430 2.08 -12.10 2.37
CA ASN A 430 2.51 -13.09 3.35
C ASN A 430 1.37 -14.08 3.65
N TRP A 431 1.65 -15.37 3.48
CA TRP A 431 0.72 -16.44 3.86
C TRP A 431 0.61 -16.60 5.37
N ALA A 432 1.51 -15.97 6.14
CA ALA A 432 1.56 -16.02 7.58
C ALA A 432 1.45 -17.48 8.06
N SER A 433 0.62 -17.76 9.06
CA SER A 433 0.56 -19.09 9.68
C SER A 433 0.10 -20.23 8.77
N ILE A 434 -0.42 -19.98 7.56
CA ILE A 434 -0.61 -21.05 6.55
C ILE A 434 0.73 -21.73 6.22
N SER A 435 1.85 -21.02 6.35
CA SER A 435 3.22 -21.56 6.22
C SER A 435 3.47 -22.81 7.06
N LYS A 436 2.78 -22.97 8.20
CA LYS A 436 2.89 -24.17 9.06
C LYS A 436 2.49 -25.44 8.34
N SER A 437 1.46 -25.35 7.48
CA SER A 437 1.03 -26.50 6.69
C SER A 437 2.09 -26.94 5.69
N VAL A 438 2.90 -26.01 5.15
CA VAL A 438 4.02 -26.33 4.25
C VAL A 438 5.07 -27.16 4.99
N THR A 439 5.43 -26.75 6.21
CA THR A 439 6.31 -27.52 7.10
C THR A 439 5.70 -28.87 7.47
N GLY A 440 4.38 -28.93 7.69
CA GLY A 440 3.66 -30.16 7.95
C GLY A 440 3.73 -31.15 6.78
N VAL A 441 3.52 -30.68 5.55
CA VAL A 441 3.69 -31.47 4.33
C VAL A 441 5.11 -32.00 4.22
N ALA A 442 6.12 -31.16 4.44
CA ALA A 442 7.52 -31.57 4.40
C ALA A 442 7.83 -32.68 5.41
N ALA A 443 7.36 -32.54 6.66
CA ALA A 443 7.54 -33.58 7.69
C ALA A 443 6.81 -34.89 7.35
N ALA A 444 5.61 -34.81 6.78
CA ALA A 444 4.87 -35.99 6.32
C ALA A 444 5.56 -36.69 5.13
N GLN A 445 6.12 -35.93 4.18
CA GLN A 445 6.90 -36.47 3.08
C GLN A 445 8.19 -37.15 3.58
N LEU A 446 8.88 -36.57 4.54
CA LEU A 446 10.06 -37.22 5.17
C LEU A 446 9.68 -38.54 5.84
N GLN A 447 8.56 -38.60 6.55
CA GLN A 447 8.07 -39.85 7.15
C GLN A 447 7.77 -40.94 6.12
N GLN A 448 7.24 -40.57 4.95
CA GLN A 448 6.92 -41.52 3.89
C GLN A 448 8.18 -42.00 3.15
N ASN A 449 9.15 -41.11 2.93
CA ASN A 449 10.27 -41.34 2.02
C ASN A 449 11.60 -41.64 2.71
N ASN A 450 11.69 -41.50 4.03
CA ASN A 450 12.91 -41.76 4.80
C ASN A 450 12.63 -42.70 5.99
N ALA A 451 13.03 -43.96 5.85
CA ALA A 451 12.84 -44.99 6.87
C ALA A 451 13.53 -44.67 8.22
N ASN A 452 14.53 -43.77 8.23
CA ASN A 452 15.25 -43.35 9.43
C ASN A 452 14.56 -42.18 10.17
N PHE A 453 13.50 -41.62 9.61
CA PHE A 453 12.72 -40.53 10.17
C PHE A 453 11.37 -41.01 10.68
N LYS A 454 11.13 -40.86 11.99
CA LYS A 454 9.85 -41.20 12.63
C LYS A 454 9.31 -40.00 13.40
N LEU A 455 8.00 -39.77 13.38
CA LEU A 455 7.43 -38.65 14.16
C LEU A 455 7.58 -38.85 15.66
N GLU A 456 7.71 -40.10 16.11
CA GLU A 456 7.96 -40.48 17.50
C GLU A 456 9.40 -40.21 17.94
N ASP A 457 10.31 -39.90 17.01
CA ASP A 457 11.68 -39.52 17.35
C ASP A 457 11.70 -38.26 18.21
N ARG A 458 12.65 -38.22 19.16
CA ARG A 458 12.95 -37.01 19.92
C ARG A 458 13.57 -35.97 19.00
N VAL A 459 13.22 -34.71 19.21
CA VAL A 459 13.77 -33.58 18.44
C VAL A 459 15.28 -33.48 18.59
N THR A 460 15.79 -33.80 19.78
CA THR A 460 17.22 -33.82 20.11
C THR A 460 18.04 -34.83 19.31
N LYS A 461 17.39 -35.76 18.60
CA LYS A 461 18.06 -36.63 17.61
C LYS A 461 18.58 -35.84 16.40
N TYR A 462 17.96 -34.69 16.10
CA TYR A 462 18.20 -33.93 14.86
C TYR A 462 18.71 -32.50 15.11
N VAL A 463 18.32 -31.89 16.24
CA VAL A 463 18.58 -30.48 16.53
C VAL A 463 19.38 -30.36 17.83
N ASP A 464 20.71 -30.33 17.72
CA ASP A 464 21.63 -30.42 18.87
C ASP A 464 21.58 -29.21 19.82
N ASN A 465 21.15 -28.05 19.34
CA ASN A 465 21.00 -26.84 20.17
C ASN A 465 19.64 -26.76 20.88
N TRP A 466 18.77 -27.77 20.73
CA TRP A 466 17.57 -27.95 21.53
C TRP A 466 17.88 -28.91 22.69
N LYS A 467 17.89 -28.41 23.93
CA LYS A 467 18.36 -29.17 25.10
C LYS A 467 17.63 -28.77 26.37
N ASN A 468 17.91 -29.46 27.47
CA ASN A 468 17.40 -29.10 28.78
C ASN A 468 17.72 -27.65 29.14
N VAL A 469 16.71 -26.95 29.63
CA VAL A 469 16.77 -25.51 29.86
C VAL A 469 17.15 -25.23 31.30
N ARG A 470 18.24 -24.50 31.51
CA ARG A 470 18.54 -23.91 32.82
C ARG A 470 17.73 -22.64 32.97
N TYR A 471 17.02 -22.51 34.07
CA TYR A 471 16.26 -21.31 34.38
C TYR A 471 16.71 -20.73 35.72
N MET A 472 16.65 -19.40 35.84
CA MET A 472 16.88 -18.69 37.09
C MET A 472 15.54 -18.35 37.73
N ASP A 473 15.48 -18.48 39.05
CA ASP A 473 14.38 -17.97 39.84
C ASP A 473 14.60 -16.47 40.11
N THR A 474 13.59 -15.64 39.83
CA THR A 474 13.63 -14.20 40.10
C THR A 474 13.53 -13.87 41.59
N SER A 475 13.19 -14.84 42.44
CA SER A 475 12.94 -14.67 43.88
C SER A 475 14.03 -15.22 44.81
N ASP A 476 14.90 -16.15 44.37
CA ASP A 476 15.89 -16.78 45.28
C ASP A 476 17.31 -16.99 44.69
N SER A 477 17.61 -16.50 43.48
CA SER A 477 18.92 -16.60 42.80
C SER A 477 19.47 -18.03 42.66
N LYS A 478 18.67 -19.09 42.90
CA LYS A 478 19.05 -20.49 42.70
C LYS A 478 18.36 -21.04 41.45
N GLY A 479 19.16 -21.39 40.45
CA GLY A 479 18.65 -21.93 39.20
C GLY A 479 18.14 -23.39 39.32
N GLY A 480 17.27 -23.78 38.39
CA GLY A 480 16.80 -25.15 38.19
C GLY A 480 17.01 -25.63 36.75
N VAL A 481 16.66 -26.89 36.47
CA VAL A 481 16.71 -27.46 35.11
C VAL A 481 15.33 -27.97 34.72
N ASP A 482 14.81 -27.49 33.61
CA ASP A 482 13.67 -28.09 32.94
C ASP A 482 14.17 -29.22 32.02
N GLY A 483 13.92 -30.47 32.44
CA GLY A 483 14.27 -31.68 31.70
C GLY A 483 13.26 -32.10 30.63
N ARG A 484 12.12 -31.40 30.52
CA ARG A 484 11.03 -31.75 29.60
C ARG A 484 11.35 -31.49 28.12
N PRO A 485 12.18 -30.50 27.71
CA PRO A 485 12.55 -30.28 26.31
C PRO A 485 13.13 -31.51 25.61
N GLU A 486 13.91 -32.34 26.30
CA GLU A 486 14.46 -33.61 25.77
C GLU A 486 13.38 -34.66 25.48
N LEU A 487 12.18 -34.52 26.05
CA LEU A 487 11.06 -35.43 25.84
C LEU A 487 10.20 -35.04 24.64
N ILE A 488 10.44 -33.91 23.98
CA ILE A 488 9.60 -33.49 22.85
C ILE A 488 9.84 -34.40 21.66
N THR A 489 8.75 -34.97 21.11
CA THR A 489 8.78 -35.65 19.82
C THR A 489 8.34 -34.73 18.68
N ILE A 490 8.71 -35.08 17.45
CA ILE A 490 8.30 -34.34 16.25
C ILE A 490 6.77 -34.32 16.12
N LYS A 491 6.11 -35.44 16.42
CA LYS A 491 4.64 -35.56 16.49
C LYS A 491 4.01 -34.49 17.39
N GLN A 492 4.58 -34.30 18.59
CA GLN A 492 4.08 -33.35 19.58
C GLN A 492 4.29 -31.89 19.15
N ILE A 493 5.27 -31.62 18.29
CA ILE A 493 5.40 -30.31 17.66
C ILE A 493 4.29 -30.11 16.62
N LEU A 494 4.11 -31.07 15.72
CA LEU A 494 3.20 -30.95 14.58
C LEU A 494 1.73 -30.84 14.98
N ASN A 495 1.35 -31.36 16.15
CA ASN A 495 0.00 -31.25 16.72
C ASN A 495 -0.11 -30.18 17.84
N ASN A 496 0.92 -29.34 18.03
CA ASN A 496 0.94 -28.29 19.06
C ASN A 496 0.76 -28.79 20.50
N SER A 497 1.28 -29.98 20.82
CA SER A 497 1.30 -30.53 22.18
C SER A 497 2.70 -30.54 22.82
N SER A 498 3.65 -29.75 22.31
CA SER A 498 5.03 -29.73 22.81
C SER A 498 5.20 -28.96 24.13
N GLY A 499 4.28 -28.04 24.45
CA GLY A 499 4.41 -27.11 25.58
C GLY A 499 5.27 -25.88 25.28
N ILE A 500 5.77 -25.69 24.06
CA ILE A 500 6.54 -24.50 23.65
C ILE A 500 5.58 -23.31 23.47
N GLN A 501 5.83 -22.19 24.14
CA GLN A 501 4.95 -21.02 24.06
C GLN A 501 4.91 -20.38 22.67
N HIS A 502 3.80 -19.70 22.37
CA HIS A 502 3.64 -18.90 21.17
C HIS A 502 4.16 -17.49 21.43
N TYR A 503 5.44 -17.25 21.13
CA TYR A 503 6.09 -16.03 21.60
C TYR A 503 5.96 -15.95 23.14
N ARG A 504 5.60 -14.79 23.68
CA ARG A 504 5.37 -14.56 25.11
C ARG A 504 3.91 -14.84 25.54
N LYS A 505 3.27 -15.84 24.92
CA LYS A 505 1.87 -16.24 25.22
C LYS A 505 1.81 -17.74 25.53
N GLY A 506 1.82 -18.06 26.82
CA GLY A 506 1.54 -19.40 27.36
C GLY A 506 0.04 -19.71 27.39
N ARG A 507 -0.33 -20.89 27.91
CA ARG A 507 -1.73 -21.37 27.95
C ARG A 507 -2.65 -20.51 28.82
N ALA A 508 -2.09 -19.88 29.85
CA ALA A 508 -2.81 -18.91 30.69
C ALA A 508 -2.85 -17.50 30.07
N GLU A 509 -2.41 -17.33 28.82
CA GLU A 509 -2.23 -16.03 28.14
C GLU A 509 -1.22 -15.13 28.87
N THR A 510 -0.27 -15.73 29.58
CA THR A 510 0.80 -15.07 30.33
C THR A 510 2.14 -15.18 29.61
N ASN A 511 3.07 -14.27 29.92
CA ASN A 511 4.47 -14.32 29.48
C ASN A 511 5.36 -15.15 30.42
N TYR A 512 4.78 -15.90 31.35
CA TYR A 512 5.47 -16.75 32.32
C TYR A 512 4.77 -18.10 32.42
N THR A 513 5.49 -19.11 32.92
CA THR A 513 4.91 -20.39 33.30
C THR A 513 5.22 -20.73 34.75
N THR A 514 4.47 -21.67 35.33
CA THR A 514 4.75 -22.20 36.66
C THR A 514 5.36 -23.59 36.55
N LEU A 515 6.61 -23.74 36.99
CA LEU A 515 7.32 -25.02 37.03
C LEU A 515 7.73 -25.33 38.46
N ASN A 516 7.30 -26.49 38.99
CA ASN A 516 7.59 -26.92 40.37
C ASN A 516 7.23 -25.87 41.43
N GLY A 517 6.11 -25.17 41.24
CA GLY A 517 5.64 -24.10 42.13
C GLY A 517 6.33 -22.75 41.97
N LYS A 518 7.28 -22.62 41.02
CA LYS A 518 8.02 -21.38 40.74
C LYS A 518 7.54 -20.70 39.47
N VAL A 519 7.45 -19.37 39.47
CA VAL A 519 7.10 -18.56 38.29
C VAL A 519 8.37 -18.26 37.48
N ILE A 520 8.36 -18.58 36.20
CA ILE A 520 9.50 -18.40 35.30
C ILE A 520 9.03 -17.66 34.06
N GLU A 521 9.66 -16.51 33.78
CA GLU A 521 9.38 -15.73 32.58
C GLU A 521 9.90 -16.43 31.31
N PHE A 522 9.18 -16.25 30.21
CA PHE A 522 9.59 -16.71 28.89
C PHE A 522 10.77 -15.88 28.37
N ILE A 523 11.81 -16.56 27.86
CA ILE A 523 13.03 -15.94 27.34
C ILE A 523 12.99 -15.94 25.81
N GLU A 524 13.11 -14.75 25.23
CA GLU A 524 13.05 -14.53 23.79
C GLU A 524 14.24 -13.70 23.30
N ASN A 525 15.22 -14.35 22.68
CA ASN A 525 16.52 -13.79 22.33
C ASN A 525 16.59 -13.32 20.86
N LYS A 526 15.67 -12.43 20.44
CA LYS A 526 15.59 -11.97 19.04
C LYS A 526 16.88 -11.33 18.52
N GLY A 527 17.68 -10.71 19.40
CA GLY A 527 18.96 -10.10 19.03
C GLY A 527 20.01 -11.10 18.54
N ASN A 528 19.82 -12.40 18.78
CA ASN A 528 20.76 -13.44 18.36
C ASN A 528 20.53 -13.92 16.93
N TYR A 529 19.55 -13.38 16.22
CA TYR A 529 19.23 -13.80 14.86
C TYR A 529 19.75 -12.79 13.83
N SER A 530 20.73 -13.23 13.03
CA SER A 530 21.11 -12.62 11.76
C SER A 530 21.31 -13.71 10.71
N SER A 531 20.57 -13.64 9.60
CA SER A 531 20.75 -14.53 8.46
C SER A 531 20.79 -13.73 7.17
N GLU A 532 21.36 -14.34 6.13
CA GLU A 532 21.19 -13.83 4.78
C GLU A 532 19.71 -13.90 4.37
N ILE A 533 19.26 -12.90 3.61
CA ILE A 533 17.89 -12.86 3.10
C ILE A 533 17.68 -14.07 2.18
N GLY A 534 16.60 -14.81 2.40
CA GLY A 534 16.24 -15.98 1.59
C GLY A 534 16.78 -17.32 2.10
N VAL A 535 17.59 -17.31 3.17
CA VAL A 535 18.12 -18.54 3.80
C VAL A 535 17.47 -18.74 5.17
N PHE A 536 17.02 -19.98 5.45
CA PHE A 536 16.66 -20.39 6.80
C PHE A 536 17.90 -20.97 7.47
N ASP A 537 18.19 -20.52 8.69
CA ASP A 537 19.25 -21.07 9.53
C ASP A 537 18.59 -21.64 10.77
N ALA A 538 18.42 -22.97 10.78
CA ALA A 538 17.79 -23.69 11.88
C ALA A 538 18.46 -23.40 13.22
N THR A 539 19.78 -23.33 13.26
CA THR A 539 20.54 -23.15 14.50
C THR A 539 20.24 -21.78 15.11
N LYS A 540 20.31 -20.72 14.30
CA LYS A 540 20.01 -19.36 14.74
C LYS A 540 18.53 -19.16 15.02
N ALA A 541 17.64 -19.76 14.23
CA ALA A 541 16.20 -19.62 14.44
C ALA A 541 15.75 -20.26 15.76
N VAL A 542 16.33 -21.42 16.11
CA VAL A 542 16.05 -22.12 17.37
C VAL A 542 16.66 -21.38 18.57
N SER A 543 17.81 -20.71 18.43
CA SER A 543 18.45 -19.95 19.52
C SER A 543 17.62 -18.77 20.03
N VAL A 544 16.61 -18.34 19.27
CA VAL A 544 15.67 -17.28 19.68
C VAL A 544 14.83 -17.71 20.90
N PHE A 545 14.56 -19.02 21.07
CA PHE A 545 13.62 -19.50 22.10
C PHE A 545 14.06 -20.77 22.83
N ASN A 546 15.23 -21.34 22.52
CA ASN A 546 15.71 -22.59 23.13
C ASN A 546 16.12 -22.49 24.62
N GLU A 547 16.07 -21.30 25.21
CA GLU A 547 16.28 -21.06 26.64
C GLU A 547 14.97 -20.93 27.43
N SER A 548 13.82 -21.17 26.78
CA SER A 548 12.51 -21.06 27.43
C SER A 548 12.02 -22.39 27.99
N VAL A 549 11.49 -22.35 29.21
CA VAL A 549 10.81 -23.48 29.85
C VAL A 549 9.48 -23.80 29.18
N LEU A 550 9.07 -25.06 29.25
CA LEU A 550 7.81 -25.51 28.68
C LEU A 550 6.62 -25.17 29.59
N ASP A 551 5.48 -24.87 28.97
CA ASP A 551 4.25 -24.51 29.69
C ASP A 551 3.59 -25.72 30.36
N PHE A 552 3.81 -26.90 29.80
CA PHE A 552 3.36 -28.19 30.33
C PHE A 552 4.24 -29.32 29.79
N LYS A 553 4.07 -30.52 30.33
CA LYS A 553 4.80 -31.71 29.86
C LYS A 553 4.36 -32.07 28.42
N PRO A 554 5.30 -32.37 27.50
CA PRO A 554 4.95 -32.70 26.12
C PRO A 554 3.94 -33.83 26.01
N GLY A 555 2.84 -33.59 25.29
CA GLY A 555 1.72 -34.51 25.07
C GLY A 555 0.51 -34.29 25.96
N ASP A 556 0.66 -33.59 27.09
CA ASP A 556 -0.42 -33.50 28.10
C ASP A 556 -1.53 -32.51 27.71
N ASN A 557 -1.23 -31.49 26.92
CA ASN A 557 -2.18 -30.41 26.55
C ASN A 557 -1.91 -29.87 25.14
N TYR A 558 -2.80 -29.00 24.67
CA TYR A 558 -2.67 -28.23 23.43
C TYR A 558 -2.28 -26.77 23.73
N LEU A 559 -1.28 -26.26 23.01
CA LEU A 559 -0.91 -24.84 22.94
C LEU A 559 -0.36 -24.55 21.54
N TYR A 560 -1.13 -23.79 20.76
CA TYR A 560 -0.70 -23.36 19.43
C TYR A 560 0.67 -22.69 19.52
N SER A 561 1.66 -23.06 18.68
CA SER A 561 3.02 -22.52 18.81
C SER A 561 3.65 -22.19 17.46
N THR A 562 4.09 -20.95 17.29
CA THR A 562 4.95 -20.59 16.14
C THR A 562 6.35 -21.18 16.33
N TYR A 563 6.90 -21.07 17.54
CA TYR A 563 8.22 -21.59 17.86
C TYR A 563 8.32 -23.10 17.74
N GLY A 564 7.24 -23.82 18.09
CA GLY A 564 7.12 -25.24 17.76
C GLY A 564 7.36 -25.50 16.27
N PHE A 565 6.67 -24.79 15.38
CA PHE A 565 6.85 -25.00 13.93
C PHE A 565 8.21 -24.53 13.40
N VAL A 566 8.85 -23.54 14.02
CA VAL A 566 10.26 -23.20 13.72
C VAL A 566 11.16 -24.41 14.04
N LEU A 567 10.95 -25.06 15.18
CA LEU A 567 11.67 -26.27 15.57
C LEU A 567 11.35 -27.45 14.61
N ALA A 568 10.12 -27.57 14.11
CA ALA A 568 9.79 -28.54 13.06
C ALA A 568 10.57 -28.28 11.77
N GLY A 569 10.67 -27.02 11.34
CA GLY A 569 11.47 -26.64 10.18
C GLY A 569 12.96 -26.91 10.38
N ALA A 570 13.48 -26.71 11.59
CA ALA A 570 14.85 -27.08 11.95
C ALA A 570 15.10 -28.58 11.82
N VAL A 571 14.15 -29.42 12.25
CA VAL A 571 14.21 -30.87 12.03
C VAL A 571 14.21 -31.20 10.54
N VAL A 572 13.30 -30.61 9.75
CA VAL A 572 13.25 -30.83 8.30
C VAL A 572 14.57 -30.44 7.66
N GLU A 573 15.13 -29.27 7.97
CA GLU A 573 16.41 -28.79 7.44
C GLU A 573 17.54 -29.79 7.66
N LYS A 574 17.64 -30.36 8.87
CA LYS A 574 18.70 -31.30 9.24
C LYS A 574 18.57 -32.66 8.57
N VAL A 575 17.36 -33.05 8.18
CA VAL A 575 17.09 -34.35 7.55
C VAL A 575 17.08 -34.24 6.02
N SER A 576 16.76 -33.07 5.48
CA SER A 576 16.65 -32.83 4.03
C SER A 576 18.03 -32.60 3.37
N PRO A 577 18.31 -33.20 2.21
CA PRO A 577 19.59 -33.02 1.50
C PRO A 577 19.92 -31.57 1.09
N ASN A 578 18.89 -30.76 0.78
CA ASN A 578 19.04 -29.38 0.28
C ASN A 578 18.52 -28.33 1.28
N GLY A 579 18.48 -28.67 2.56
CA GLY A 579 17.91 -27.83 3.62
C GLY A 579 16.41 -27.59 3.48
N TYR A 580 15.85 -26.82 4.42
CA TYR A 580 14.41 -26.62 4.50
C TYR A 580 13.82 -25.91 3.27
N VAL A 581 14.46 -24.82 2.83
CA VAL A 581 14.00 -24.05 1.66
C VAL A 581 14.07 -24.90 0.38
N GLY A 582 15.18 -25.61 0.16
CA GLY A 582 15.34 -26.47 -1.01
C GLY A 582 14.31 -27.58 -1.06
N TRP A 583 14.02 -28.23 0.08
CA TRP A 583 12.97 -29.25 0.15
C TRP A 583 11.59 -28.71 -0.20
N VAL A 584 11.22 -27.53 0.34
CA VAL A 584 9.92 -26.91 0.05
C VAL A 584 9.79 -26.55 -1.42
N MET A 585 10.83 -25.98 -2.03
CA MET A 585 10.77 -25.60 -3.45
C MET A 585 10.64 -26.83 -4.35
N ASP A 586 11.50 -27.84 -4.18
CA ASP A 586 11.52 -29.06 -5.01
C ASP A 586 10.28 -29.95 -4.78
N LYS A 587 9.98 -30.30 -3.52
CA LYS A 587 8.97 -31.33 -3.21
C LYS A 587 7.54 -30.80 -3.06
N ILE A 588 7.36 -29.49 -2.97
CA ILE A 588 6.04 -28.86 -2.78
C ILE A 588 5.77 -27.82 -3.87
N ALA A 589 6.62 -26.79 -3.99
CA ALA A 589 6.36 -25.67 -4.90
C ALA A 589 6.33 -26.11 -6.37
N ASP A 590 7.37 -26.81 -6.82
CA ASP A 590 7.48 -27.26 -8.22
C ASP A 590 6.40 -28.29 -8.55
N LYS A 591 6.13 -29.23 -7.62
CA LYS A 591 5.08 -30.25 -7.79
C LYS A 591 3.69 -29.63 -7.98
N ALA A 592 3.37 -28.55 -7.27
CA ALA A 592 2.09 -27.85 -7.41
C ALA A 592 2.11 -26.67 -8.40
N GLY A 593 3.27 -26.29 -8.93
CA GLY A 593 3.42 -25.14 -9.83
C GLY A 593 3.21 -23.80 -9.13
N LEU A 594 3.73 -23.65 -7.91
CA LEU A 594 3.62 -22.46 -7.05
C LEU A 594 4.70 -21.42 -7.41
N ARG A 595 4.62 -20.86 -8.62
CA ARG A 595 5.72 -20.11 -9.27
C ARG A 595 6.13 -18.82 -8.56
N SER A 596 5.28 -18.27 -7.70
CA SER A 596 5.53 -17.04 -6.97
C SER A 596 5.79 -17.24 -5.48
N LEU A 597 5.79 -18.51 -5.00
CA LEU A 597 6.14 -18.83 -3.62
C LEU A 597 7.60 -18.46 -3.34
N ARG A 598 7.82 -17.71 -2.27
CA ARG A 598 9.16 -17.28 -1.83
C ARG A 598 9.21 -16.93 -0.35
N VAL A 599 10.43 -16.77 0.15
CA VAL A 599 10.70 -16.25 1.49
C VAL A 599 10.20 -14.80 1.57
N ARG A 600 9.53 -14.47 2.67
CA ARG A 600 8.87 -13.19 2.91
C ARG A 600 9.84 -12.01 2.86
N ASP A 601 9.40 -10.95 2.17
CA ASP A 601 10.02 -9.64 2.20
C ASP A 601 9.40 -8.78 3.33
N PRO A 602 10.18 -8.36 4.34
CA PRO A 602 9.65 -7.62 5.49
C PRO A 602 9.18 -6.19 5.14
N ALA A 603 9.56 -5.66 3.98
CA ALA A 603 9.26 -4.29 3.56
C ALA A 603 7.86 -4.12 2.95
N ARG A 604 7.08 -5.21 2.77
CA ARG A 604 5.77 -5.12 2.13
C ARG A 604 4.76 -4.33 3.00
N PRO A 605 4.05 -3.36 2.41
CA PRO A 605 3.04 -2.59 3.14
C PRO A 605 1.82 -3.46 3.45
N GLY A 606 1.12 -3.06 4.50
CA GLY A 606 -0.17 -3.59 4.88
C GLY A 606 -0.86 -2.66 5.88
N HIS A 607 -2.13 -2.90 6.16
CA HIS A 607 -2.94 -1.99 6.96
C HIS A 607 -3.28 -2.59 8.32
N VAL A 608 -3.10 -1.76 9.35
CA VAL A 608 -3.63 -2.00 10.69
C VAL A 608 -4.63 -0.91 11.03
N MET A 609 -5.63 -1.28 11.82
CA MET A 609 -6.53 -0.33 12.45
C MET A 609 -6.03 -0.14 13.88
N ARG A 610 -5.57 1.07 14.17
CA ARG A 610 -5.09 1.45 15.50
C ARG A 610 -6.25 1.44 16.49
N LYS A 611 -5.92 1.48 17.77
CA LYS A 611 -6.92 1.43 18.86
C LYS A 611 -7.84 2.65 18.88
N ASP A 612 -7.41 3.77 18.31
CA ASP A 612 -8.18 5.01 18.13
C ASP A 612 -8.98 5.02 16.81
N GLY A 613 -9.10 3.89 16.12
CA GLY A 613 -9.84 3.79 14.88
C GLY A 613 -9.16 4.42 13.66
N ILE A 614 -7.91 4.91 13.78
CA ILE A 614 -7.13 5.42 12.64
C ILE A 614 -6.49 4.25 11.88
N MET A 615 -6.65 4.26 10.56
CA MET A 615 -5.95 3.32 9.69
C MET A 615 -4.52 3.76 9.44
N SER A 616 -3.56 2.86 9.60
CA SER A 616 -2.14 3.13 9.32
C SER A 616 -1.51 2.01 8.52
N VAL A 617 -0.52 2.37 7.69
CA VAL A 617 0.35 1.41 7.02
C VAL A 617 1.38 0.87 8.00
N THR A 618 1.64 -0.42 7.93
CA THR A 618 2.66 -1.11 8.70
C THR A 618 3.41 -2.10 7.81
N GLY A 619 4.69 -2.29 8.11
CA GLY A 619 5.48 -3.42 7.59
C GLY A 619 5.46 -4.59 8.57
N SER A 620 6.00 -5.76 8.18
CA SER A 620 5.98 -6.94 9.07
C SER A 620 7.23 -7.08 9.96
N GLY A 621 8.23 -6.21 9.82
CA GLY A 621 9.57 -6.36 10.41
C GLY A 621 10.29 -7.63 9.91
N PRO A 622 11.60 -7.80 10.18
CA PRO A 622 12.34 -9.03 9.85
C PRO A 622 11.78 -10.21 10.66
N ALA A 623 11.56 -11.36 10.00
CA ALA A 623 11.15 -12.59 10.68
C ALA A 623 11.52 -13.85 9.88
N GLU A 624 12.67 -13.83 9.24
CA GLU A 624 13.27 -14.96 8.53
C GLU A 624 13.41 -16.17 9.48
N TYR A 625 13.65 -15.93 10.78
CA TYR A 625 13.66 -16.97 11.82
C TYR A 625 12.32 -17.68 12.00
N THR A 626 11.21 -17.06 11.56
CA THR A 626 9.88 -17.66 11.58
C THR A 626 9.47 -18.30 10.26
N LEU A 627 10.39 -18.45 9.29
CA LEU A 627 10.06 -18.96 7.95
C LEU A 627 9.17 -20.21 7.97
N PRO A 628 9.51 -21.29 8.71
CA PRO A 628 8.70 -22.52 8.74
C PRO A 628 7.30 -22.36 9.35
N ALA A 629 7.07 -21.27 10.07
CA ALA A 629 5.85 -21.05 10.83
C ALA A 629 5.01 -19.88 10.32
N GLY A 630 5.60 -18.96 9.54
CA GLY A 630 4.96 -17.70 9.17
C GLY A 630 5.58 -16.94 7.99
N GLY A 631 6.71 -17.39 7.43
CA GLY A 631 7.51 -16.56 6.53
C GLY A 631 7.40 -16.90 5.04
N TRP A 632 6.47 -17.74 4.60
CA TRP A 632 6.20 -17.89 3.17
C TRP A 632 5.30 -16.75 2.67
N GLU A 633 5.58 -16.23 1.48
CA GLU A 633 4.72 -15.30 0.75
C GLU A 633 4.50 -15.79 -0.68
N SER A 634 3.33 -15.52 -1.23
CA SER A 634 2.99 -15.86 -2.62
C SER A 634 1.74 -15.08 -3.06
N ASN A 635 1.28 -15.30 -4.28
CA ASN A 635 0.04 -14.73 -4.78
C ASN A 635 -1.19 -15.62 -4.46
N ILE A 636 -2.38 -15.12 -4.80
CA ILE A 636 -3.65 -15.80 -4.52
C ILE A 636 -3.83 -17.09 -5.33
N CYS A 637 -3.34 -17.13 -6.58
CA CYS A 637 -3.47 -18.33 -7.41
C CYS A 637 -2.65 -19.49 -6.85
N ASP A 638 -1.40 -19.22 -6.45
CA ASP A 638 -0.54 -20.23 -5.85
C ASP A 638 -1.10 -20.73 -4.52
N LEU A 639 -1.72 -19.86 -3.72
CA LEU A 639 -2.39 -20.33 -2.49
C LEU A 639 -3.57 -21.27 -2.80
N ALA A 640 -4.35 -20.97 -3.84
CA ALA A 640 -5.45 -21.83 -4.28
C ALA A 640 -4.94 -23.17 -4.85
N LYS A 641 -3.85 -23.17 -5.63
CA LYS A 641 -3.19 -24.39 -6.11
C LYS A 641 -2.66 -25.24 -4.97
N TYR A 642 -2.06 -24.61 -3.96
CA TYR A 642 -1.58 -25.29 -2.78
C TYR A 642 -2.75 -25.93 -2.01
N ALA A 643 -3.86 -25.20 -1.82
CA ALA A 643 -5.07 -25.72 -1.19
C ALA A 643 -5.67 -26.92 -1.95
N SER A 644 -5.84 -26.82 -3.27
CA SER A 644 -6.31 -27.94 -4.10
C SER A 644 -5.31 -29.11 -4.07
N GLY A 645 -4.00 -28.84 -4.13
CA GLY A 645 -2.96 -29.85 -4.01
C GLY A 645 -2.97 -30.61 -2.68
N LEU A 646 -3.29 -29.96 -1.57
CA LEU A 646 -3.54 -30.62 -0.28
C LEU A 646 -4.80 -31.50 -0.37
N SER A 647 -5.88 -30.93 -0.87
CA SER A 647 -7.20 -31.55 -0.95
C SER A 647 -7.22 -32.83 -1.79
N ASN A 648 -6.61 -32.80 -2.98
CA ASN A 648 -6.53 -33.94 -3.90
C ASN A 648 -5.29 -34.84 -3.68
N GLY A 649 -4.43 -34.50 -2.72
CA GLY A 649 -3.29 -35.34 -2.35
C GLY A 649 -2.07 -35.23 -3.26
N LYS A 650 -1.96 -34.19 -4.10
CA LYS A 650 -0.86 -33.98 -5.05
C LYS A 650 0.54 -34.11 -4.43
N PHE A 651 0.70 -33.83 -3.15
CA PHE A 651 2.00 -33.87 -2.46
C PHE A 651 2.44 -35.27 -2.00
N PHE A 652 1.55 -36.26 -2.04
CA PHE A 652 1.79 -37.61 -1.52
C PHE A 652 1.56 -38.67 -2.60
N GLU A 653 2.20 -39.83 -2.48
CA GLU A 653 2.04 -40.92 -3.45
C GLU A 653 0.89 -41.87 -3.10
N SER A 654 0.57 -42.05 -1.83
CA SER A 654 -0.32 -43.13 -1.38
C SER A 654 -1.38 -42.76 -0.35
N ASN A 655 -1.15 -41.74 0.50
CA ASN A 655 -2.12 -41.37 1.54
C ASN A 655 -2.07 -39.87 1.86
N LYS A 656 -3.06 -39.12 1.37
CA LYS A 656 -3.25 -37.70 1.67
C LYS A 656 -3.84 -37.44 3.05
N ASP A 657 -4.61 -38.39 3.59
CA ASP A 657 -5.32 -38.25 4.86
C ASP A 657 -4.38 -38.25 6.07
N ILE A 658 -3.08 -38.53 5.86
CA ILE A 658 -2.05 -38.42 6.89
C ILE A 658 -2.05 -37.04 7.57
N LEU A 659 -2.34 -35.97 6.83
CA LEU A 659 -2.31 -34.59 7.33
C LEU A 659 -3.44 -34.26 8.31
N TRP A 660 -4.54 -35.00 8.27
CA TRP A 660 -5.71 -34.85 9.16
C TRP A 660 -6.08 -36.19 9.82
N SER A 661 -5.07 -37.03 10.07
CA SER A 661 -5.25 -38.32 10.75
C SER A 661 -5.40 -38.14 12.26
N ASN A 662 -6.36 -38.86 12.84
CA ASN A 662 -6.55 -38.96 14.30
C ASN A 662 -5.32 -39.54 15.02
N SER A 663 -4.41 -40.23 14.32
CA SER A 663 -3.19 -40.76 14.94
C SER A 663 -2.21 -39.68 15.40
N VAL A 664 -2.27 -38.48 14.81
CA VAL A 664 -1.40 -37.34 15.15
C VAL A 664 -2.17 -36.22 15.85
N ALA A 665 -3.41 -36.01 15.46
CA ALA A 665 -4.14 -34.81 15.82
C ALA A 665 -4.42 -34.63 17.32
N MET A 666 -4.54 -33.36 17.71
CA MET A 666 -4.88 -32.93 19.06
C MET A 666 -6.19 -32.16 19.07
N ASN A 667 -6.99 -32.34 20.12
CA ASN A 667 -8.23 -31.59 20.31
C ASN A 667 -7.94 -30.12 20.64
N THR A 668 -8.73 -29.24 20.03
CA THR A 668 -8.67 -27.79 20.22
C THR A 668 -10.07 -27.24 20.48
N ARG A 669 -10.18 -25.93 20.77
CA ARG A 669 -11.49 -25.26 20.89
C ARG A 669 -12.27 -25.20 19.56
N SER A 670 -11.59 -25.37 18.43
CA SER A 670 -12.14 -25.16 17.09
C SER A 670 -12.19 -26.45 16.25
N GLY A 671 -12.01 -27.63 16.88
CA GLY A 671 -11.91 -28.91 16.19
C GLY A 671 -10.61 -29.64 16.55
N MET A 672 -9.99 -30.24 15.55
CA MET A 672 -8.74 -30.98 15.69
C MET A 672 -7.61 -30.25 14.94
N TYR A 673 -6.36 -30.44 15.40
CA TYR A 673 -5.18 -29.83 14.79
C TYR A 673 -4.06 -30.84 14.58
N SER A 674 -3.48 -30.84 13.38
CA SER A 674 -2.28 -31.61 13.02
C SER A 674 -1.57 -30.99 11.83
N TYR A 675 -0.24 -31.17 11.74
CA TYR A 675 0.57 -30.77 10.58
C TYR A 675 0.35 -29.34 10.08
N GLY A 676 0.00 -28.40 10.96
CA GLY A 676 -0.25 -27.02 10.52
C GLY A 676 -1.62 -26.80 9.88
N LEU A 677 -2.59 -27.69 10.14
CA LEU A 677 -3.96 -27.63 9.63
C LEU A 677 -4.96 -27.84 10.77
N ASN A 678 -6.07 -27.11 10.72
CA ASN A 678 -7.24 -27.37 11.53
C ASN A 678 -8.22 -28.20 10.72
N PHE A 679 -8.98 -29.07 11.36
CA PHE A 679 -10.05 -29.80 10.70
C PHE A 679 -11.22 -30.14 11.63
N THR A 680 -12.41 -30.20 11.05
CA THR A 680 -13.69 -30.47 11.72
C THR A 680 -14.61 -31.29 10.82
N GLY A 681 -15.53 -32.04 11.41
CA GLY A 681 -16.47 -32.88 10.67
C GLY A 681 -15.84 -34.18 10.16
N THR A 682 -16.59 -34.93 9.36
CA THR A 682 -16.20 -36.23 8.79
C THR A 682 -16.86 -36.42 7.43
N GLY A 683 -16.37 -37.39 6.65
CA GLY A 683 -16.94 -37.75 5.34
C GLY A 683 -17.02 -36.55 4.41
N GLU A 684 -18.17 -36.35 3.79
CA GLU A 684 -18.39 -35.20 2.91
C GLU A 684 -18.26 -33.86 3.64
N ASN A 685 -18.59 -33.77 4.93
CA ASN A 685 -18.53 -32.53 5.72
C ASN A 685 -17.16 -32.25 6.36
N LEU A 686 -16.16 -33.10 6.13
CA LEU A 686 -14.79 -32.85 6.61
C LEU A 686 -14.27 -31.54 6.00
N THR A 687 -14.03 -30.56 6.87
CA THR A 687 -13.52 -29.25 6.51
C THR A 687 -12.09 -29.13 7.00
N VAL A 688 -11.15 -28.84 6.11
CA VAL A 688 -9.74 -28.60 6.45
C VAL A 688 -9.42 -27.13 6.17
N TRP A 689 -8.79 -26.46 7.12
CA TRP A 689 -8.54 -25.02 7.01
C TRP A 689 -7.35 -24.54 7.82
N HIS A 690 -6.83 -23.37 7.45
CA HIS A 690 -5.92 -22.62 8.30
C HIS A 690 -6.02 -21.11 7.99
N GLY A 691 -5.96 -20.29 9.05
CA GLY A 691 -5.87 -18.84 8.93
C GLY A 691 -4.45 -18.34 9.17
N GLY A 692 -4.09 -17.21 8.57
CA GLY A 692 -2.83 -16.52 8.83
C GLY A 692 -3.05 -15.11 9.37
N HIS A 693 -2.23 -14.75 10.36
CA HIS A 693 -2.12 -13.41 10.91
C HIS A 693 -0.65 -13.00 10.88
N GLY A 694 -0.30 -12.08 9.99
CA GLY A 694 1.01 -11.44 9.93
C GLY A 694 0.92 -9.98 10.40
N GLY A 695 2.08 -9.34 10.57
CA GLY A 695 2.14 -7.93 10.97
C GLY A 695 1.52 -6.96 9.94
N ASN A 696 1.43 -7.36 8.67
CA ASN A 696 0.95 -6.55 7.55
C ASN A 696 -0.17 -7.23 6.73
N ALA A 697 -0.55 -8.48 7.02
CA ALA A 697 -1.50 -9.20 6.19
C ALA A 697 -2.34 -10.22 6.96
N ARG A 698 -3.51 -10.52 6.39
CA ARG A 698 -4.34 -11.68 6.71
C ARG A 698 -4.40 -12.61 5.52
N SER A 699 -4.41 -13.90 5.81
CA SER A 699 -4.62 -14.95 4.83
C SER A 699 -5.61 -15.97 5.37
N TYR A 700 -6.33 -16.63 4.48
CA TYR A 700 -7.24 -17.71 4.84
C TYR A 700 -7.26 -18.75 3.73
N MET A 701 -7.30 -20.02 4.13
CA MET A 701 -7.45 -21.16 3.23
C MET A 701 -8.38 -22.16 3.90
N GLN A 702 -9.38 -22.62 3.15
CA GLN A 702 -10.29 -23.70 3.54
C GLN A 702 -10.61 -24.57 2.33
N PHE A 703 -10.70 -25.87 2.51
CA PHE A 703 -11.14 -26.80 1.47
C PHE A 703 -11.81 -28.03 2.07
N PHE A 704 -12.46 -28.79 1.20
CA PHE A 704 -13.15 -30.02 1.51
C PHE A 704 -12.49 -31.18 0.75
N PRO A 705 -11.81 -32.11 1.45
CA PRO A 705 -11.07 -33.19 0.80
C PRO A 705 -11.94 -34.18 0.01
N SER A 706 -13.26 -34.16 0.18
CA SER A 706 -14.21 -35.08 -0.45
C SER A 706 -14.42 -34.81 -1.93
N ASP A 707 -14.38 -33.55 -2.36
CA ASP A 707 -14.72 -33.13 -3.72
C ASP A 707 -13.76 -32.08 -4.30
N ASP A 708 -12.63 -31.79 -3.64
CA ASP A 708 -11.68 -30.75 -4.07
C ASP A 708 -12.34 -29.38 -4.33
N THR A 709 -13.26 -29.01 -3.44
CA THR A 709 -13.86 -27.67 -3.38
C THR A 709 -13.24 -26.85 -2.25
N GLY A 710 -12.95 -25.57 -2.48
CA GLY A 710 -12.35 -24.72 -1.47
C GLY A 710 -12.22 -23.25 -1.85
N ILE A 711 -11.62 -22.49 -0.94
CA ILE A 711 -11.43 -21.05 -1.03
C ILE A 711 -10.08 -20.66 -0.42
N ALA A 712 -9.43 -19.70 -1.08
CA ALA A 712 -8.27 -18.98 -0.59
C ALA A 712 -8.57 -17.48 -0.60
N ILE A 713 -8.09 -16.75 0.42
CA ILE A 713 -8.25 -15.31 0.54
C ILE A 713 -6.95 -14.68 1.05
N LEU A 714 -6.52 -13.58 0.43
CA LEU A 714 -5.40 -12.74 0.87
C LEU A 714 -5.87 -11.30 1.03
N ALA A 715 -5.51 -10.64 2.12
CA ALA A 715 -5.81 -9.24 2.37
C ALA A 715 -4.63 -8.53 3.07
N PRO A 716 -4.21 -7.33 2.63
CA PRO A 716 -3.24 -6.47 3.32
C PRO A 716 -3.91 -5.72 4.47
N ALA A 717 -4.72 -6.40 5.28
CA ALA A 717 -5.55 -5.82 6.33
C ALA A 717 -5.60 -6.73 7.55
N VAL A 718 -4.79 -6.44 8.56
CA VAL A 718 -4.56 -7.31 9.73
C VAL A 718 -5.82 -7.55 10.56
N TYR A 719 -6.76 -6.60 10.54
CA TYR A 719 -8.04 -6.65 11.25
C TYR A 719 -9.14 -7.39 10.49
N SER A 720 -8.92 -7.79 9.23
CA SER A 720 -9.97 -8.45 8.44
C SER A 720 -10.37 -9.83 8.99
N ASN A 721 -11.67 -10.12 8.94
CA ASN A 721 -12.29 -11.39 9.28
C ASN A 721 -12.56 -12.19 7.98
N LEU A 722 -11.48 -12.79 7.46
CA LEU A 722 -11.52 -13.60 6.25
C LEU A 722 -12.32 -14.91 6.38
N PRO A 723 -12.34 -15.62 7.53
CA PRO A 723 -13.23 -16.78 7.70
C PRO A 723 -14.70 -16.42 7.51
N ARG A 724 -15.15 -15.29 8.06
CA ARG A 724 -16.52 -14.80 7.82
C ARG A 724 -16.75 -14.52 6.34
N MET A 725 -15.83 -13.81 5.68
CA MET A 725 -15.95 -13.52 4.26
C MET A 725 -16.09 -14.81 3.44
N ALA A 726 -15.29 -15.85 3.74
CA ALA A 726 -15.38 -17.14 3.08
C ALA A 726 -16.75 -17.82 3.26
N GLN A 727 -17.31 -17.79 4.47
CA GLN A 727 -18.64 -18.36 4.75
C GLN A 727 -19.75 -17.66 3.96
N PHE A 728 -19.74 -16.32 3.91
CA PHE A 728 -20.72 -15.57 3.11
C PHE A 728 -20.57 -15.87 1.61
N ILE A 729 -19.35 -15.99 1.11
CA ILE A 729 -19.10 -16.35 -0.30
C ILE A 729 -19.64 -17.75 -0.60
N PHE A 730 -19.35 -18.74 0.25
CA PHE A 730 -19.88 -20.09 0.09
C PHE A 730 -21.40 -20.14 0.14
N GLN A 731 -22.02 -19.41 1.06
CA GLN A 731 -23.48 -19.29 1.12
C GLN A 731 -24.06 -18.67 -0.16
N ALA A 732 -23.49 -17.55 -0.63
CA ALA A 732 -23.94 -16.87 -1.85
C ALA A 732 -23.77 -17.73 -3.11
N MET A 733 -22.70 -18.53 -3.16
CA MET A 733 -22.42 -19.44 -4.28
C MET A 733 -23.17 -20.77 -4.21
N ASP A 734 -23.96 -21.01 -3.15
CA ASP A 734 -24.64 -22.29 -2.87
C ASP A 734 -23.67 -23.48 -2.65
N ILE A 735 -22.49 -23.18 -2.10
CA ILE A 735 -21.48 -24.18 -1.73
C ILE A 735 -21.77 -24.64 -0.31
N ARG A 736 -22.42 -25.81 -0.20
CA ARG A 736 -22.78 -26.44 1.09
C ARG A 736 -23.50 -25.47 2.04
N PRO A 737 -24.58 -24.82 1.58
CA PRO A 737 -25.25 -23.74 2.33
C PRO A 737 -25.71 -24.17 3.73
N THR A 738 -26.08 -25.45 3.89
CA THR A 738 -26.51 -26.03 5.17
C THR A 738 -25.46 -25.98 6.27
N MET A 739 -24.17 -25.90 5.92
CA MET A 739 -23.06 -25.75 6.87
C MET A 739 -22.95 -24.31 7.42
N TYR A 740 -23.57 -23.32 6.76
CA TYR A 740 -23.37 -21.90 7.04
C TYR A 740 -24.66 -21.14 7.43
N ASN A 741 -25.78 -21.85 7.58
CA ASN A 741 -27.11 -21.26 7.82
C ASN A 741 -27.27 -20.45 9.13
N SER A 742 -26.34 -20.51 10.07
CA SER A 742 -26.47 -19.89 11.41
C SER A 742 -25.80 -18.50 11.55
N LEU A 743 -25.18 -17.95 10.50
CA LEU A 743 -24.13 -16.91 10.66
C LEU A 743 -24.48 -15.50 10.20
N VAL A 744 -25.77 -15.15 10.11
CA VAL A 744 -26.21 -13.79 9.77
C VAL A 744 -25.92 -12.76 10.88
N HIS A 745 -25.61 -13.20 12.12
CA HIS A 745 -25.55 -12.32 13.29
C HIS A 745 -24.23 -12.31 14.08
N THR A 746 -23.15 -12.93 13.61
CA THR A 746 -21.86 -12.82 14.32
C THR A 746 -21.30 -11.42 14.14
N PRO A 747 -20.98 -10.67 15.20
CA PRO A 747 -20.29 -9.38 15.09
C PRO A 747 -18.95 -9.50 14.33
N LEU A 748 -18.57 -8.46 13.61
CA LEU A 748 -17.27 -8.28 12.97
C LEU A 748 -16.24 -7.91 14.04
N ASP A 749 -15.98 -8.84 14.96
CA ASP A 749 -15.05 -8.63 16.06
C ASP A 749 -13.62 -8.33 15.54
N ASN A 750 -13.34 -7.05 15.32
CA ASN A 750 -12.11 -6.54 14.70
C ASN A 750 -11.18 -5.89 15.74
N CYS A 751 -11.61 -5.86 16.99
CA CYS A 751 -10.85 -5.38 18.12
C CYS A 751 -10.58 -6.54 19.06
N GLY A 752 -9.56 -7.35 18.76
CA GLY A 752 -9.10 -8.39 19.68
C GLY A 752 -8.90 -7.84 21.10
N ARG A 753 -9.06 -8.70 22.11
CA ARG A 753 -9.17 -8.37 23.56
C ARG A 753 -8.10 -7.45 24.17
N ASP A 754 -7.06 -7.10 23.43
CA ASP A 754 -5.92 -6.25 23.83
C ASP A 754 -5.97 -4.81 23.24
N ARG A 755 -7.04 -4.45 22.50
CA ARG A 755 -7.13 -3.19 21.72
C ARG A 755 -7.91 -2.03 22.39
N ALA A 756 -7.83 -1.86 23.71
CA ALA A 756 -8.29 -0.65 24.37
C ALA A 756 -7.38 0.57 24.07
N SER A 757 -7.92 1.63 23.44
CA SER A 757 -7.29 2.96 23.36
C SER A 757 -7.68 3.74 24.60
N ASP A 758 -6.70 4.26 25.34
CA ASP A 758 -6.98 4.99 26.57
C ASP A 758 -7.39 6.45 26.34
N LYS A 759 -7.28 6.97 25.10
CA LYS A 759 -7.42 8.41 24.81
C LYS A 759 -8.80 8.82 24.29
N ASP A 760 -9.18 8.35 23.11
CA ASP A 760 -10.43 8.80 22.48
C ASP A 760 -11.67 8.11 23.06
N ARG A 761 -12.80 8.81 22.98
CA ARG A 761 -14.07 8.46 23.62
C ARG A 761 -15.21 8.67 22.63
N PHE A 762 -16.06 7.65 22.47
CA PHE A 762 -17.09 7.61 21.44
C PHE A 762 -18.49 7.51 22.04
N TYR A 763 -19.44 8.21 21.41
CA TYR A 763 -20.85 8.17 21.75
C TYR A 763 -21.69 7.92 20.50
N GLY A 764 -22.84 7.28 20.69
CA GLY A 764 -23.77 7.01 19.62
C GLY A 764 -25.18 6.74 20.10
N ILE A 765 -26.12 7.00 19.19
CA ILE A 765 -27.54 6.76 19.37
C ILE A 765 -27.99 5.84 18.25
N TRP A 766 -28.65 4.75 18.62
CA TRP A 766 -29.24 3.85 17.64
C TRP A 766 -30.76 3.87 17.69
N ARG A 767 -31.40 3.74 16.53
CA ARG A 767 -32.86 3.68 16.39
C ARG A 767 -33.28 2.47 15.59
N LYS A 768 -34.36 1.82 16.00
CA LYS A 768 -34.85 0.62 15.33
C LYS A 768 -35.58 0.96 14.02
N THR A 769 -34.83 0.95 12.92
CA THR A 769 -35.34 1.24 11.56
C THR A 769 -35.12 0.07 10.59
N ASN A 770 -34.15 -0.82 10.87
CA ASN A 770 -33.59 -1.82 9.95
C ASN A 770 -32.79 -1.25 8.77
N ASP A 771 -32.41 0.02 8.83
CA ASP A 771 -31.57 0.64 7.82
C ASP A 771 -30.11 0.19 7.97
N ASP A 772 -29.43 0.07 6.83
CA ASP A 772 -28.03 -0.37 6.76
C ASP A 772 -27.08 0.84 6.86
N VAL A 773 -26.25 0.83 7.90
CA VAL A 773 -25.32 1.91 8.22
C VAL A 773 -23.92 1.36 8.45
N ILE A 774 -22.93 2.07 7.94
CA ILE A 774 -21.52 1.79 8.14
C ILE A 774 -20.78 3.02 8.66
N ILE A 775 -19.70 2.77 9.41
CA ILE A 775 -18.84 3.82 9.95
C ILE A 775 -17.51 3.80 9.19
N ARG A 776 -16.96 4.99 8.90
CA ARG A 776 -15.56 5.20 8.55
C ARG A 776 -14.95 6.13 9.56
N THR A 777 -13.78 5.77 10.06
CA THR A 777 -13.08 6.52 11.10
C THR A 777 -11.63 6.76 10.69
N GLY A 778 -11.09 7.90 11.10
CA GLY A 778 -9.67 8.16 11.13
C GLY A 778 -9.02 8.21 9.76
N LEU A 779 -9.73 8.73 8.76
CA LEU A 779 -9.21 8.96 7.42
C LEU A 779 -8.74 10.42 7.29
N LYS A 780 -7.58 10.63 6.66
CA LYS A 780 -7.08 11.98 6.35
C LYS A 780 -7.99 12.65 5.33
N GLY A 781 -8.04 13.99 5.35
CA GLY A 781 -8.90 14.81 4.49
C GLY A 781 -9.16 14.26 3.09
N GLU A 782 -8.17 14.23 2.20
CA GLU A 782 -8.37 13.75 0.82
C GLU A 782 -8.85 12.29 0.76
N THR A 783 -8.25 11.41 1.56
CA THR A 783 -8.60 9.99 1.62
C THR A 783 -10.05 9.78 2.09
N PHE A 784 -10.55 10.57 3.04
CA PHE A 784 -11.92 10.48 3.53
C PHE A 784 -12.93 10.82 2.43
N PHE A 785 -12.73 11.92 1.69
CA PHE A 785 -13.69 12.32 0.66
C PHE A 785 -13.61 11.45 -0.61
N GLU A 786 -12.48 10.80 -0.85
CA GLU A 786 -12.38 9.73 -1.83
C GLU A 786 -13.16 8.48 -1.37
N GLU A 787 -13.06 8.12 -0.10
CA GLU A 787 -13.86 7.05 0.48
C GLU A 787 -15.35 7.37 0.42
N VAL A 788 -15.77 8.61 0.69
CA VAL A 788 -17.16 9.07 0.47
C VAL A 788 -17.58 8.78 -0.96
N THR A 789 -16.79 9.22 -1.95
CA THR A 789 -17.09 9.01 -3.37
C THR A 789 -17.20 7.52 -3.70
N ARG A 790 -16.33 6.68 -3.14
CA ARG A 790 -16.34 5.22 -3.34
C ARG A 790 -17.59 4.57 -2.73
N LEU A 791 -18.01 5.00 -1.54
CA LEU A 791 -19.19 4.48 -0.86
C LEU A 791 -20.49 4.89 -1.56
N GLU A 792 -20.54 6.08 -2.15
CA GLU A 792 -21.66 6.53 -2.99
C GLU A 792 -21.88 5.60 -4.19
N GLU A 793 -20.82 5.03 -4.78
CA GLU A 793 -20.94 4.03 -5.87
C GLU A 793 -21.63 2.74 -5.41
N SER A 794 -21.65 2.49 -4.10
CA SER A 794 -22.32 1.35 -3.45
C SER A 794 -23.61 1.76 -2.72
N ASP A 795 -24.15 2.95 -3.05
CA ASP A 795 -25.38 3.54 -2.50
C ASP A 795 -25.33 3.84 -0.99
N TYR A 796 -24.12 3.94 -0.41
CA TYR A 796 -23.91 4.44 0.95
C TYR A 796 -23.54 5.92 0.88
N HIS A 797 -24.40 6.78 1.43
CA HIS A 797 -24.18 8.23 1.43
C HIS A 797 -23.87 8.73 2.83
N CYS A 798 -22.93 9.65 2.96
CA CYS A 798 -22.56 10.22 4.25
C CYS A 798 -23.72 11.04 4.83
N VAL A 799 -24.15 10.73 6.04
CA VAL A 799 -25.27 11.37 6.75
C VAL A 799 -24.85 12.11 8.02
N LYS A 800 -23.67 11.79 8.57
CA LYS A 800 -23.04 12.52 9.69
C LYS A 800 -21.53 12.50 9.49
N LEU A 801 -20.85 13.61 9.75
CA LEU A 801 -19.38 13.68 9.69
C LEU A 801 -18.81 14.39 10.93
N VAL A 802 -17.64 13.96 11.37
CA VAL A 802 -16.94 14.52 12.55
C VAL A 802 -15.47 14.74 12.18
N SER A 803 -14.90 15.84 12.65
CA SER A 803 -13.56 16.29 12.29
C SER A 803 -12.68 16.46 13.52
N PHE A 804 -11.45 15.93 13.51
CA PHE A 804 -10.53 16.03 14.66
C PHE A 804 -9.06 16.11 14.23
N LEU A 805 -8.26 16.80 15.04
CA LEU A 805 -6.81 16.90 14.84
C LEU A 805 -6.07 15.80 15.61
N ASN A 806 -5.12 15.14 14.96
CA ASN A 806 -4.19 14.22 15.62
C ASN A 806 -2.76 14.55 15.16
N ASN A 807 -1.92 15.01 16.11
CA ASN A 807 -0.56 15.51 15.85
C ASN A 807 -0.50 16.57 14.75
N GLY A 808 -1.45 17.51 14.76
CA GLY A 808 -1.52 18.62 13.80
C GLY A 808 -2.03 18.25 12.40
N ILE A 809 -2.43 16.99 12.17
CA ILE A 809 -3.01 16.53 10.90
C ILE A 809 -4.53 16.39 11.06
N GLN A 810 -5.28 16.86 10.05
CA GLN A 810 -6.73 16.76 10.03
C GLN A 810 -7.24 15.36 9.64
N TYR A 811 -8.06 14.76 10.51
CA TYR A 811 -8.77 13.50 10.28
C TYR A 811 -10.28 13.69 10.30
N TRP A 812 -10.98 12.72 9.69
CA TRP A 812 -12.43 12.71 9.54
C TRP A 812 -13.01 11.33 9.84
N ASP A 813 -14.15 11.35 10.53
CA ASP A 813 -15.05 10.22 10.72
C ASP A 813 -16.36 10.50 9.96
N GLY A 814 -17.06 9.44 9.55
CA GLY A 814 -18.31 9.53 8.82
C GLY A 814 -19.22 8.34 9.07
N VAL A 815 -20.51 8.63 9.21
CA VAL A 815 -21.60 7.65 9.23
C VAL A 815 -22.26 7.65 7.86
N PHE A 816 -22.35 6.48 7.24
CA PHE A 816 -22.91 6.33 5.91
C PHE A 816 -24.12 5.44 5.94
N LYS A 817 -25.20 5.90 5.33
CA LYS A 817 -26.48 5.19 5.29
C LYS A 817 -26.77 4.74 3.86
N LYS A 818 -27.26 3.51 3.73
CA LYS A 818 -27.65 2.96 2.44
C LYS A 818 -29.03 3.43 1.99
N GLY A 819 -29.22 3.66 0.69
CA GLY A 819 -30.54 3.91 0.11
C GLY A 819 -31.14 5.28 0.43
N VAL A 820 -30.34 6.23 0.94
CA VAL A 820 -30.77 7.62 1.13
C VAL A 820 -30.47 8.47 -0.10
N PRO A 821 -31.15 9.62 -0.28
CA PRO A 821 -30.82 10.54 -1.37
C PRO A 821 -29.35 10.95 -1.34
N LYS A 822 -28.75 11.07 -2.54
CA LYS A 822 -27.35 11.49 -2.68
C LYS A 822 -27.08 12.77 -1.89
N THR A 823 -26.04 12.73 -1.06
CA THR A 823 -25.62 13.89 -0.28
C THR A 823 -24.60 14.74 -1.03
N LYS A 824 -24.52 16.01 -0.69
CA LYS A 824 -23.51 16.94 -1.17
C LYS A 824 -22.77 17.50 0.03
N ILE A 825 -21.48 17.19 0.12
CA ILE A 825 -20.64 17.64 1.23
C ILE A 825 -19.86 18.89 0.80
N VAL A 826 -19.89 19.92 1.64
CA VAL A 826 -19.02 21.09 1.56
C VAL A 826 -18.08 21.10 2.77
N LYS A 827 -16.89 21.67 2.62
CA LYS A 827 -15.84 21.63 3.66
C LYS A 827 -14.79 22.70 3.45
N ASN A 828 -13.96 22.93 4.45
CA ASN A 828 -12.85 23.90 4.44
C ASN A 828 -13.32 25.32 4.11
N LEU A 829 -14.55 25.68 4.52
CA LEU A 829 -15.11 27.01 4.31
C LEU A 829 -15.00 27.82 5.59
N ASP A 830 -14.64 29.10 5.49
CA ASP A 830 -14.85 30.02 6.60
C ASP A 830 -16.35 30.30 6.81
N THR A 831 -16.70 31.04 7.86
CA THR A 831 -18.12 31.33 8.19
C THR A 831 -18.85 32.05 7.05
N ALA A 832 -18.22 33.02 6.38
CA ALA A 832 -18.85 33.80 5.32
C ALA A 832 -19.03 32.95 4.05
N GLU A 833 -18.01 32.19 3.68
CA GLU A 833 -18.03 31.23 2.57
C GLU A 833 -19.09 30.15 2.78
N PHE A 834 -19.20 29.62 4.01
CA PHE A 834 -20.22 28.61 4.35
C PHE A 834 -21.62 29.19 4.22
N LEU A 835 -21.89 30.36 4.78
CA LEU A 835 -23.22 31.00 4.70
C LEU A 835 -23.62 31.35 3.26
N ASN A 836 -22.66 31.78 2.43
CA ASN A 836 -22.88 31.99 0.99
C ASN A 836 -23.21 30.68 0.27
N THR A 837 -22.45 29.62 0.56
CA THR A 837 -22.65 28.28 -0.02
C THR A 837 -23.97 27.67 0.42
N TYR A 838 -24.32 27.80 1.71
CA TYR A 838 -25.61 27.42 2.27
C TYR A 838 -26.76 28.08 1.52
N THR A 839 -26.70 29.40 1.34
CA THR A 839 -27.74 30.17 0.62
C THR A 839 -27.88 29.70 -0.82
N LEU A 840 -26.75 29.48 -1.50
CA LEU A 840 -26.73 28.94 -2.85
C LEU A 840 -27.39 27.55 -2.93
N LEU A 841 -27.04 26.63 -2.04
CA LEU A 841 -27.55 25.26 -2.06
C LEU A 841 -29.05 25.21 -1.73
N ILE A 842 -29.51 26.01 -0.77
CA ILE A 842 -30.92 26.15 -0.44
C ILE A 842 -31.75 26.62 -1.63
N ASN A 843 -31.27 27.66 -2.31
CA ASN A 843 -31.91 28.17 -3.51
C ASN A 843 -31.91 27.16 -4.68
N ASN A 844 -31.07 26.12 -4.61
CA ASN A 844 -31.00 25.02 -5.58
C ASN A 844 -31.72 23.75 -5.09
N GLY A 845 -32.58 23.85 -4.08
CA GLY A 845 -33.45 22.75 -3.63
C GLY A 845 -32.78 21.72 -2.72
N TYR A 846 -31.68 22.09 -2.06
CA TYR A 846 -31.05 21.29 -1.02
C TYR A 846 -31.47 21.75 0.38
N SER A 847 -31.33 20.89 1.39
CA SER A 847 -31.41 21.24 2.82
C SER A 847 -30.14 20.79 3.53
N LEU A 848 -29.76 21.50 4.59
CA LEU A 848 -28.58 21.19 5.43
C LEU A 848 -29.05 20.20 6.49
N THR A 849 -28.43 19.02 6.54
CA THR A 849 -28.84 17.93 7.45
C THR A 849 -27.88 17.69 8.60
N ASP A 850 -26.62 18.11 8.43
CA ASP A 850 -25.55 17.97 9.43
C ASP A 850 -24.52 19.07 9.14
N VAL A 851 -24.04 19.76 10.17
CA VAL A 851 -22.97 20.76 10.08
C VAL A 851 -21.87 20.40 11.07
N GLU A 852 -20.62 20.63 10.70
CA GLU A 852 -19.47 20.36 11.58
C GLU A 852 -18.52 21.55 11.59
N GLY A 853 -18.10 21.97 12.77
CA GLY A 853 -17.27 23.15 12.99
C GLY A 853 -15.93 22.79 13.61
N TYR A 854 -14.84 22.89 12.85
CA TYR A 854 -13.52 22.41 13.27
C TYR A 854 -12.41 23.44 13.06
N SER A 855 -11.30 23.28 13.77
CA SER A 855 -10.07 24.05 13.52
C SER A 855 -9.20 23.30 12.52
N ASN A 856 -8.78 23.98 11.45
CA ASN A 856 -7.85 23.39 10.48
C ASN A 856 -6.42 23.33 11.03
N GLU A 857 -5.48 22.80 10.23
CA GLU A 857 -4.07 22.63 10.60
C GLU A 857 -3.33 23.95 10.94
N ASN A 858 -3.89 25.09 10.55
CA ASN A 858 -3.40 26.43 10.88
C ASN A 858 -4.16 27.08 12.06
N ASN A 859 -4.94 26.30 12.82
CA ASN A 859 -5.82 26.77 13.90
C ASN A 859 -6.87 27.80 13.46
N LEU A 860 -7.27 27.80 12.19
CA LEU A 860 -8.37 28.65 11.70
C LEU A 860 -9.68 27.86 11.73
N LYS A 861 -10.76 28.51 12.19
CA LYS A 861 -12.10 27.92 12.25
C LYS A 861 -12.66 27.75 10.84
N ASN A 862 -12.96 26.50 10.48
CA ASN A 862 -13.59 26.09 9.24
C ASN A 862 -14.89 25.32 9.51
N TRP A 863 -15.70 25.21 8.47
CA TRP A 863 -16.97 24.50 8.50
C TRP A 863 -17.06 23.46 7.40
N ALA A 864 -17.71 22.35 7.73
CA ALA A 864 -18.19 21.35 6.80
C ALA A 864 -19.71 21.18 6.98
N GLY A 865 -20.38 20.72 5.93
CA GLY A 865 -21.83 20.52 5.97
C GLY A 865 -22.29 19.51 4.95
N ILE A 866 -23.27 18.70 5.36
CA ILE A 866 -23.92 17.69 4.54
C ILE A 866 -25.26 18.24 4.08
N PHE A 867 -25.45 18.28 2.76
CA PHE A 867 -26.68 18.74 2.13
C PHE A 867 -27.39 17.60 1.42
N GLN A 868 -28.70 17.51 1.57
CA GLN A 868 -29.54 16.53 0.85
C GLN A 868 -30.52 17.25 -0.07
N ARG A 869 -30.92 16.59 -1.16
CA ARG A 869 -31.90 17.16 -2.10
C ARG A 869 -33.32 16.94 -1.58
N ASN A 870 -33.73 17.77 -0.63
CA ASN A 870 -35.02 17.70 0.06
C ASN A 870 -35.40 19.07 0.61
N GLN A 871 -35.63 20.06 -0.28
CA GLN A 871 -35.88 21.45 0.10
C GLN A 871 -36.89 21.59 1.24
N ARG A 872 -36.43 22.15 2.37
CA ARG A 872 -37.21 22.52 3.55
C ARG A 872 -37.01 24.01 3.82
N ASN A 873 -38.01 24.66 4.39
CA ASN A 873 -37.78 25.94 5.03
C ASN A 873 -36.83 25.75 6.21
N GLN A 874 -35.65 26.38 6.17
CA GLN A 874 -34.64 26.24 7.21
C GLN A 874 -33.85 27.53 7.45
N LYS A 875 -33.24 27.62 8.62
CA LYS A 875 -32.34 28.69 9.03
C LYS A 875 -31.11 28.11 9.72
N VAL A 876 -29.96 28.73 9.49
CA VAL A 876 -28.72 28.43 10.20
C VAL A 876 -28.22 29.67 10.94
N ARG A 877 -27.64 29.46 12.12
CA ARG A 877 -26.83 30.46 12.83
C ARG A 877 -25.54 29.79 13.26
N MET A 878 -24.41 30.40 12.94
CA MET A 878 -23.11 29.78 13.13
C MET A 878 -22.29 30.53 14.16
N GLY A 879 -21.67 29.80 15.08
CA GLY A 879 -20.66 30.31 16.01
C GLY A 879 -21.14 31.47 16.88
N ILE A 880 -22.36 31.39 17.42
CA ILE A 880 -22.94 32.44 18.27
C ILE A 880 -22.85 32.09 19.75
N ASN A 881 -22.75 33.10 20.62
CA ASN A 881 -22.73 32.86 22.07
C ASN A 881 -24.08 32.33 22.59
N ARG A 882 -24.07 31.81 23.81
CA ARG A 882 -25.25 31.20 24.47
C ARG A 882 -26.49 32.11 24.47
N GLN A 883 -26.34 33.38 24.81
CA GLN A 883 -27.47 34.32 24.87
C GLN A 883 -28.09 34.54 23.49
N SER A 884 -27.25 34.74 22.48
CA SER A 884 -27.69 34.92 21.09
C SER A 884 -28.36 33.66 20.56
N PHE A 885 -27.87 32.48 20.93
CA PHE A 885 -28.48 31.21 20.57
C PHE A 885 -29.88 31.06 21.18
N THR A 886 -30.06 31.36 22.46
CA THR A 886 -31.36 31.30 23.13
C THR A 886 -32.39 32.22 22.46
N ILE A 887 -31.97 33.43 22.07
CA ILE A 887 -32.82 34.37 21.33
C ILE A 887 -33.19 33.80 19.95
N ALA A 888 -32.20 33.31 19.20
CA ALA A 888 -32.42 32.74 17.87
C ALA A 888 -33.33 31.51 17.92
N ASN A 889 -33.12 30.61 18.89
CA ASN A 889 -33.94 29.41 19.09
C ASN A 889 -35.40 29.79 19.37
N THR A 890 -35.64 30.70 20.30
CA THR A 890 -36.99 31.19 20.63
C THR A 890 -37.68 31.81 19.42
N GLN A 891 -36.96 32.65 18.66
CA GLN A 891 -37.49 33.27 17.45
C GLN A 891 -37.81 32.25 16.36
N ASN A 892 -36.96 31.25 16.14
CA ASN A 892 -37.17 30.25 15.10
C ASN A 892 -38.32 29.30 15.45
N VAL A 893 -38.42 28.85 16.70
CA VAL A 893 -39.55 28.06 17.21
C VAL A 893 -40.88 28.82 17.07
N ASN A 894 -40.91 30.11 17.44
CA ASN A 894 -42.09 30.95 17.25
C ASN A 894 -42.47 31.15 15.76
N ASN A 895 -41.53 30.95 14.85
CA ASN A 895 -41.75 31.01 13.40
C ASN A 895 -42.03 29.62 12.79
N GLY A 896 -42.30 28.59 13.60
CA GLY A 896 -42.64 27.24 13.13
C GLY A 896 -41.45 26.40 12.67
N LEU A 897 -40.22 26.76 13.06
CA LEU A 897 -39.02 25.98 12.77
C LEU A 897 -38.51 25.28 14.04
N ASN A 898 -38.06 24.04 13.91
CA ASN A 898 -37.59 23.19 14.99
C ASN A 898 -36.08 22.99 14.87
N LEU A 899 -35.36 22.92 16.01
CA LEU A 899 -33.92 22.70 16.03
C LEU A 899 -33.65 21.24 15.66
N ILE A 900 -32.90 20.99 14.59
CA ILE A 900 -32.66 19.64 14.06
C ILE A 900 -31.21 19.16 14.23
N ASP A 901 -30.28 20.09 14.42
CA ASP A 901 -28.84 19.82 14.53
C ASP A 901 -28.18 20.93 15.36
N ILE A 902 -27.23 20.58 16.22
CA ILE A 902 -26.48 21.53 17.06
C ILE A 902 -25.01 21.15 17.15
N GLU A 903 -24.15 22.16 16.99
CA GLU A 903 -22.72 22.03 17.21
C GLU A 903 -22.24 23.03 18.27
N VAL A 904 -21.34 22.57 19.15
CA VAL A 904 -20.76 23.42 20.21
C VAL A 904 -19.24 23.33 20.15
N SER A 905 -18.59 24.44 19.80
CA SER A 905 -17.14 24.53 19.78
C SER A 905 -16.61 25.46 20.85
N THR A 906 -15.60 25.01 21.58
CA THR A 906 -14.87 25.83 22.56
C THR A 906 -13.74 26.60 21.87
N GLU A 907 -13.68 27.91 22.08
CA GLU A 907 -12.57 28.74 21.58
C GLU A 907 -11.24 28.35 22.25
N THR A 908 -10.13 28.74 21.62
CA THR A 908 -8.76 28.50 22.12
C THR A 908 -8.48 29.06 23.52
N ASN A 909 -9.31 29.98 24.01
CA ASN A 909 -9.25 30.50 25.38
C ASN A 909 -9.83 29.54 26.44
N GLY A 910 -10.37 28.38 26.03
CA GLY A 910 -10.91 27.34 26.92
C GLY A 910 -12.16 27.72 27.71
N THR A 911 -12.71 28.91 27.47
CA THR A 911 -13.76 29.53 28.31
C THR A 911 -15.01 29.91 27.52
N THR A 912 -14.87 30.19 26.22
CA THR A 912 -15.99 30.65 25.38
C THR A 912 -16.49 29.51 24.51
N ASN A 913 -17.75 29.12 24.70
CA ASN A 913 -18.43 28.16 23.85
C ASN A 913 -19.27 28.89 22.80
N LEU A 914 -19.01 28.58 21.54
CA LEU A 914 -19.75 29.07 20.38
C LEU A 914 -20.68 27.97 19.90
N ILE A 915 -21.95 28.33 19.69
CA ILE A 915 -23.02 27.41 19.34
C ILE A 915 -23.44 27.67 17.90
N THR A 916 -23.54 26.60 17.11
CA THR A 916 -24.16 26.59 15.80
C THR A 916 -25.47 25.81 15.89
N GLY A 917 -26.53 26.34 15.29
CA GLY A 917 -27.83 25.67 15.24
C GLY A 917 -28.39 25.66 13.83
N VAL A 918 -29.01 24.54 13.47
CA VAL A 918 -29.81 24.38 12.26
C VAL A 918 -31.26 24.18 12.65
N TRP A 919 -32.14 25.05 12.16
CA TRP A 919 -33.58 24.95 12.37
C TRP A 919 -34.28 24.67 11.05
N ALA A 920 -35.23 23.74 11.02
CA ALA A 920 -36.02 23.41 9.84
C ALA A 920 -37.49 23.20 10.19
N GLU A 921 -38.38 23.32 9.19
CA GLU A 921 -39.77 22.90 9.35
C GLU A 921 -39.85 21.38 9.62
N GLY A 922 -40.78 20.97 10.48
CA GLY A 922 -40.92 19.58 10.88
C GLY A 922 -41.66 19.40 12.19
N GLU A 923 -41.53 18.21 12.78
CA GLU A 923 -42.10 17.89 14.09
C GLU A 923 -41.46 18.71 15.22
N GLU A 924 -42.24 18.93 16.28
CA GLU A 924 -41.79 19.67 17.46
C GLU A 924 -40.56 19.00 18.11
N THR A 925 -39.55 19.82 18.39
CA THR A 925 -38.33 19.38 19.07
C THR A 925 -38.16 20.09 20.41
N LEU A 926 -37.66 19.36 21.40
CA LEU A 926 -37.20 19.91 22.68
C LEU A 926 -35.68 20.03 22.68
N PHE A 927 -35.18 20.99 23.44
CA PHE A 927 -33.74 21.27 23.53
C PHE A 927 -33.34 21.59 24.98
N GLU A 928 -32.19 21.07 25.39
CA GLU A 928 -31.59 21.22 26.71
C GLU A 928 -30.07 21.17 26.55
N MET A 929 -29.34 21.92 27.37
CA MET A 929 -27.89 21.88 27.37
C MET A 929 -27.31 22.28 28.74
N ASP A 930 -25.99 22.27 28.87
CA ASP A 930 -25.24 22.40 30.13
C ASP A 930 -25.49 21.25 31.12
N MET A 931 -25.98 20.11 30.62
CA MET A 931 -26.20 18.92 31.44
C MET A 931 -24.89 18.19 31.72
N ASN A 932 -24.75 17.61 32.92
CA ASN A 932 -23.75 16.57 33.15
C ASN A 932 -24.33 15.19 32.78
N GLN A 933 -23.46 14.19 32.72
CA GLN A 933 -23.85 12.84 32.33
C GLN A 933 -24.94 12.20 33.24
N PRO A 934 -24.89 12.33 34.58
CA PRO A 934 -26.01 11.93 35.46
C PRO A 934 -27.36 12.57 35.12
N SER A 935 -27.40 13.88 34.94
CA SER A 935 -28.64 14.60 34.64
C SER A 935 -29.19 14.23 33.27
N PHE A 936 -28.31 14.09 32.26
CA PHE A 936 -28.70 13.70 30.91
C PHE A 936 -29.37 12.32 30.88
N ARG A 937 -28.81 11.32 31.58
CA ARG A 937 -29.47 9.99 31.74
C ARG A 937 -30.89 10.09 32.24
N GLN A 938 -31.06 10.85 33.32
CA GLN A 938 -32.35 10.94 34.00
C GLN A 938 -33.35 11.57 33.05
N LEU A 939 -32.93 12.63 32.35
CA LEU A 939 -33.74 13.26 31.33
C LEU A 939 -34.08 12.33 30.16
N VAL A 940 -33.16 11.49 29.68
CA VAL A 940 -33.47 10.48 28.65
C VAL A 940 -34.57 9.53 29.12
N ARG A 941 -34.52 9.04 30.37
CA ARG A 941 -35.57 8.17 30.93
C ARG A 941 -36.91 8.91 31.06
N ASP A 942 -36.89 10.13 31.57
CA ASP A 942 -38.09 10.93 31.79
C ASP A 942 -38.76 11.30 30.46
N ARG A 943 -37.97 11.72 29.46
CA ARG A 943 -38.45 12.06 28.10
C ARG A 943 -38.98 10.83 27.37
N ARG A 944 -38.37 9.66 27.54
CA ARG A 944 -38.85 8.40 26.95
C ARG A 944 -40.28 8.06 27.39
N ASN A 945 -40.59 8.26 28.67
CA ASN A 945 -41.94 8.08 29.23
C ASN A 945 -42.97 9.06 28.63
N LEU A 946 -42.51 10.19 28.11
CA LEU A 946 -43.33 11.20 27.44
C LEU A 946 -43.38 11.02 25.91
N GLY A 947 -42.85 9.91 25.37
CA GLY A 947 -42.82 9.62 23.93
C GLY A 947 -41.78 10.42 23.14
N TYR A 948 -40.80 11.00 23.82
CA TYR A 948 -39.66 11.69 23.18
C TYR A 948 -38.46 10.74 23.07
N ARG A 949 -37.67 10.94 22.01
CA ARG A 949 -36.44 10.19 21.69
C ARG A 949 -35.35 11.18 21.34
N VAL A 950 -34.10 10.84 21.65
CA VAL A 950 -32.97 11.73 21.36
C VAL A 950 -32.75 11.74 19.83
N LEU A 951 -32.56 12.92 19.25
CA LEU A 951 -32.27 13.11 17.82
C LEU A 951 -30.78 13.38 17.61
N ASP A 952 -30.21 14.26 18.44
CA ASP A 952 -28.84 14.74 18.31
C ASP A 952 -28.27 15.08 19.69
N VAL A 953 -26.97 14.89 19.86
CA VAL A 953 -26.25 15.07 21.12
C VAL A 953 -24.86 15.63 20.83
N GLU A 954 -24.51 16.68 21.55
CA GLU A 954 -23.19 17.29 21.46
C GLU A 954 -22.50 17.35 22.82
N TYR A 955 -21.22 16.97 22.84
CA TYR A 955 -20.39 16.98 24.04
C TYR A 955 -19.37 18.11 23.95
N TYR A 956 -19.32 18.95 24.97
CA TYR A 956 -18.41 20.10 24.96
C TYR A 956 -17.86 20.39 26.33
N TRP A 957 -16.71 21.04 26.33
CA TRP A 957 -15.99 21.39 27.54
C TRP A 957 -16.39 22.78 28.05
N THR A 958 -16.39 22.93 29.37
CA THR A 958 -16.54 24.21 30.08
C THR A 958 -15.45 24.34 31.14
N ASN A 959 -15.28 25.54 31.69
CA ASN A 959 -14.35 25.82 32.78
C ASN A 959 -12.91 25.36 32.48
N ASN A 960 -12.30 25.80 31.37
CA ASN A 960 -10.94 25.44 30.95
C ASN A 960 -10.74 23.92 30.79
N ASN A 961 -11.66 23.26 30.10
CA ASN A 961 -11.62 21.80 29.87
C ASN A 961 -11.67 20.96 31.15
N GLN A 962 -12.28 21.47 32.22
CA GLN A 962 -12.45 20.73 33.48
C GLN A 962 -13.83 20.09 33.59
N ASP A 963 -14.85 20.69 32.98
CA ASP A 963 -16.23 20.26 33.12
C ASP A 963 -16.82 19.86 31.76
N LEU A 964 -17.03 18.56 31.57
CA LEU A 964 -17.71 18.02 30.40
C LEU A 964 -19.23 18.22 30.50
N LYS A 965 -19.82 18.84 29.47
CA LYS A 965 -21.24 19.16 29.36
C LYS A 965 -21.86 18.52 28.12
N ILE A 966 -23.18 18.39 28.15
CA ILE A 966 -23.99 17.76 27.11
C ILE A 966 -25.09 18.73 26.68
N ALA A 967 -25.23 18.93 25.37
CA ALA A 967 -26.40 19.49 24.71
C ALA A 967 -27.15 18.36 23.98
N ALA A 968 -28.48 18.40 23.96
CA ALA A 968 -29.25 17.40 23.25
C ALA A 968 -30.56 17.95 22.69
N ILE A 969 -31.01 17.31 21.62
CA ILE A 969 -32.26 17.58 20.92
C ILE A 969 -33.14 16.33 21.06
N TRP A 970 -34.43 16.51 21.36
CA TRP A 970 -35.41 15.43 21.41
C TRP A 970 -36.55 15.68 20.44
N GLY A 971 -37.02 14.63 19.78
CA GLY A 971 -38.21 14.64 18.94
C GLY A 971 -39.20 13.57 19.37
N LYS A 972 -40.47 13.70 18.95
CA LYS A 972 -41.45 12.63 19.12
C LYS A 972 -41.07 11.45 18.23
N SER A 973 -41.13 10.24 18.78
CA SER A 973 -41.00 9.02 17.98
C SER A 973 -41.53 7.82 18.76
N ASN A 974 -42.19 6.92 18.03
CA ASN A 974 -42.65 5.62 18.54
C ASN A 974 -41.62 4.51 18.34
N GLN A 975 -40.50 4.80 17.67
CA GLN A 975 -39.43 3.83 17.45
C GLN A 975 -38.61 3.62 18.72
N ASP A 976 -38.16 2.39 18.90
CA ASP A 976 -37.26 2.03 19.98
C ASP A 976 -35.85 2.60 19.71
N ASP A 977 -35.20 3.12 20.75
CA ASP A 977 -33.85 3.68 20.66
C ASP A 977 -32.91 3.13 21.73
N LEU A 978 -31.64 3.01 21.37
CA LEU A 978 -30.55 2.64 22.26
C LEU A 978 -29.56 3.81 22.30
N VAL A 979 -28.96 4.04 23.46
CA VAL A 979 -27.85 4.96 23.64
C VAL A 979 -26.65 4.15 24.12
N THR A 980 -25.44 4.69 23.99
CA THR A 980 -24.22 3.96 24.34
C THR A 980 -24.22 3.45 25.80
N GLY A 981 -23.86 2.17 25.99
CA GLY A 981 -23.89 1.44 27.27
C GLY A 981 -25.29 1.18 27.87
N ASP A 982 -25.36 0.67 29.12
CA ASP A 982 -26.59 0.59 29.93
C ASP A 982 -27.02 1.97 30.49
N GLY A 983 -26.53 3.04 29.85
CA GLY A 983 -26.93 4.42 30.04
C GLY A 983 -25.82 5.44 30.29
N ILE A 984 -24.52 5.11 30.43
CA ILE A 984 -23.56 6.09 30.99
C ILE A 984 -22.06 5.86 30.69
N GLY A 985 -21.66 5.74 29.44
CA GLY A 985 -20.23 5.72 29.16
C GLY A 985 -19.94 6.19 27.77
N LEU A 986 -18.97 7.10 27.66
CA LEU A 986 -18.24 7.19 26.42
C LEU A 986 -17.44 5.90 26.30
N LEU A 987 -17.60 5.19 25.19
CA LEU A 987 -16.90 3.94 24.97
C LEU A 987 -15.56 4.21 24.30
N MET A 988 -14.60 3.34 24.56
CA MET A 988 -13.44 3.24 23.69
C MET A 988 -13.89 2.74 22.33
N PHE A 989 -13.13 3.07 21.28
CA PHE A 989 -13.48 2.73 19.89
C PHE A 989 -13.95 1.29 19.72
N CYS A 990 -13.20 0.35 20.29
CA CYS A 990 -13.46 -1.08 20.15
C CYS A 990 -14.77 -1.55 20.83
N ASP A 991 -15.03 -1.07 22.05
CA ASP A 991 -16.28 -1.37 22.75
C ASP A 991 -17.47 -0.74 22.01
N PHE A 992 -17.27 0.46 21.45
CA PHE A 992 -18.27 1.10 20.62
C PHE A 992 -18.59 0.24 19.39
N MET A 993 -17.58 -0.17 18.61
CA MET A 993 -17.81 -0.94 17.38
C MET A 993 -18.50 -2.27 17.69
N SER A 994 -18.11 -2.94 18.78
CA SER A 994 -18.78 -4.15 19.26
C SER A 994 -20.25 -3.90 19.61
N GLN A 995 -20.56 -2.81 20.31
CA GLN A 995 -21.94 -2.42 20.60
C GLN A 995 -22.70 -2.06 19.31
N HIS A 996 -22.08 -1.33 18.40
CA HIS A 996 -22.68 -0.92 17.13
C HIS A 996 -23.06 -2.13 16.27
N GLU A 997 -22.18 -3.12 16.16
CA GLU A 997 -22.46 -4.34 15.41
C GLU A 997 -23.55 -5.20 16.06
N THR A 998 -23.51 -5.31 17.39
CA THR A 998 -24.56 -6.00 18.16
C THR A 998 -25.92 -5.33 17.93
N ASN A 999 -25.98 -4.01 17.99
CA ASN A 999 -27.20 -3.23 17.76
C ASN A 999 -27.68 -3.34 16.31
N SER A 1000 -26.77 -3.22 15.34
CA SER A 1000 -27.07 -3.35 13.91
C SER A 1000 -27.62 -4.74 13.59
N SER A 1001 -27.08 -5.80 14.19
CA SER A 1001 -27.58 -7.17 14.02
C SER A 1001 -29.03 -7.38 14.53
N ARG A 1002 -29.48 -6.48 15.41
CA ARG A 1002 -30.85 -6.44 15.98
C ARG A 1002 -31.77 -5.45 15.26
N GLY A 1003 -31.31 -4.86 14.14
CA GLY A 1003 -32.06 -3.92 13.31
C GLY A 1003 -32.02 -2.46 13.80
N TYR A 1004 -31.04 -2.08 14.63
CA TYR A 1004 -30.87 -0.71 15.08
C TYR A 1004 -29.83 0.04 14.24
N GLU A 1005 -30.25 1.14 13.62
CA GLU A 1005 -29.46 2.08 12.84
C GLU A 1005 -28.75 3.09 13.73
N LEU A 1006 -27.46 3.37 13.50
CA LEU A 1006 -26.77 4.47 14.17
C LEU A 1006 -27.19 5.82 13.55
N ILE A 1007 -27.95 6.62 14.31
CA ILE A 1007 -28.48 7.91 13.86
C ILE A 1007 -27.64 9.11 14.33
N ASN A 1008 -26.77 8.90 15.32
CA ASN A 1008 -25.87 9.92 15.83
C ASN A 1008 -24.52 9.30 16.23
N TRP A 1009 -23.44 9.99 15.94
CA TRP A 1009 -22.06 9.58 16.23
C TRP A 1009 -21.27 10.81 16.65
N ASN A 1010 -20.53 10.69 17.76
CA ASN A 1010 -19.61 11.72 18.21
C ASN A 1010 -18.31 11.09 18.73
N ARG A 1011 -17.19 11.77 18.50
CA ARG A 1011 -15.84 11.41 18.94
C ARG A 1011 -15.26 12.56 19.73
N MET A 1012 -14.86 12.27 20.96
CA MET A 1012 -14.04 13.16 21.77
C MET A 1012 -12.59 12.69 21.78
N THR A 1013 -11.71 13.60 21.39
CA THR A 1013 -10.26 13.48 21.54
C THR A 1013 -9.82 14.09 22.86
N ASP A 1014 -8.91 13.43 23.56
CA ASP A 1014 -8.28 13.90 24.81
C ASP A 1014 -7.28 15.04 24.57
#